data_AF-A0A841BPK5-F1
#
_entry.id   AF-A0A841BPK5-F1
#
_cell.length_a   1.000
_cell.length_b   1.000
_cell.length_c   1.000
_cell.angle_alpha   90.00
_cell.angle_beta   90.00
_cell.angle_gamma   90.00
#
_symmetry.space_group_name_H-M   'P 1'
#
loop_
_entity.id
_entity.type
_entity.pdbx_description
1 polymer ?
#
loop_
_entity_poly.entity_id
_entity_poly.type
_entity_poly.pdbx_seq_one_letter_code
_entity_poly.pdbx_strand_id
1 'polypeptide(L)'
;MAQRQRSGRHWLSRLVAGLTALVGTVAVVAGVPLLLMEVAGNPLPRHVPSFEEIGTLLTSPDNGSLFMRLLAVVAWLAWLTFSLSVLVEIPAQLRGRRAPRLPGLGFQQRLAAILVGAVIAVFAGVSVSTAAPPVPVVSVVSSGTPTFADPTVVSPPTHAPIYTAVYASVHAGAAHVAEPTQPQITRPVYVVRKHDYLGRIAQRFTGDFDRYRQIAALNPGLIRNPNHIQPGWRIVLPTDASDRGVTRHATGRLVTPSVKPPAPPTQAPPAPTPAPSTPAPSPSVAVTPSVAPSKAPPPSKAPATQAPVVQAPVAQAPTRAAQPDHSTTDSAADPGMQVLAASAGFAAFSVLAAHVVLRRRRTRRINQLRVKRRRNAPIYRHTTESEARQAAKHRAADRLDSGLRRLTIGLGGRAAWEMPDIAAAWQHGGDLAVILATPCEDPPSPFEVRSPNTWSLPATAHISESSPAPSLLPGLLSVGTWAQGGELFVDGERTGLISLVGNPQCCDDLLRFLAAEAATVSWADDTSVVVAGFSTADMGALAELNPRRVRVAVSVDDAIARIAKRAAINSAMLRDARTTDTIAARVNNITDTAWSTHLLFIADAWGEYSRQLQSLDAQLAALGRVGVVVVATQPSPTRWSAQISADGSLEMAWLAVTGTTACQLSSDQLIEQAEAIRYARDSEPSEVGPRHRLRV
;
A
#
# COMPACT_ATOMS: atom_id res chain seq x y z
N MET A 1 26.77 26.44 -25.72
CA MET A 1 27.78 26.02 -24.72
C MET A 1 27.22 25.60 -23.34
N ALA A 2 26.04 26.06 -22.89
CA ALA A 2 25.55 25.80 -21.52
C ALA A 2 25.34 24.32 -21.12
N GLN A 3 25.20 23.38 -22.07
CA GLN A 3 24.89 21.97 -21.78
C GLN A 3 26.11 21.16 -21.29
N ARG A 4 27.35 21.64 -21.52
CA ARG A 4 28.59 20.93 -21.14
C ARG A 4 28.95 21.08 -19.66
N GLN A 5 28.49 22.16 -18.98
CA GLN A 5 28.84 22.44 -17.58
C GLN A 5 28.02 21.63 -16.56
N ARG A 6 26.83 21.12 -16.90
CA ARG A 6 26.00 20.33 -15.96
C ARG A 6 26.58 18.94 -15.65
N SER A 7 27.42 18.37 -16.51
CA SER A 7 28.01 17.03 -16.31
C SER A 7 29.00 16.99 -15.13
N GLY A 8 29.80 18.04 -14.93
CA GLY A 8 30.88 18.06 -13.94
C GLY A 8 30.45 17.97 -12.48
N ARG A 9 29.30 18.57 -12.10
CA ARG A 9 28.81 18.54 -10.71
C ARG A 9 28.36 17.14 -10.27
N HIS A 10 27.80 16.33 -11.18
CA HIS A 10 27.40 14.96 -10.86
C HIS A 10 28.61 14.04 -10.70
N TRP A 11 29.64 14.19 -11.54
CA TRP A 11 30.93 13.52 -11.41
C TRP A 11 31.60 13.80 -10.04
N LEU A 12 31.74 15.07 -9.66
CA LEU A 12 32.34 15.44 -8.36
C LEU A 12 31.56 14.85 -7.18
N SER A 13 30.22 14.90 -7.21
CA SER A 13 29.39 14.33 -6.15
C SER A 13 29.55 12.80 -5.99
N ARG A 14 29.79 12.09 -7.10
CA ARG A 14 30.03 10.63 -7.10
C ARG A 14 31.42 10.28 -6.56
N LEU A 15 32.45 11.03 -6.94
CA LEU A 15 33.80 10.88 -6.38
C LEU A 15 33.83 11.14 -4.87
N VAL A 16 33.23 12.23 -4.41
CA VAL A 16 33.17 12.56 -2.97
C VAL A 16 32.40 11.48 -2.20
N ALA A 17 31.27 10.99 -2.73
CA ALA A 17 30.53 9.90 -2.10
C ALA A 17 31.34 8.58 -2.05
N GLY A 18 32.02 8.22 -3.13
CA GLY A 18 32.88 7.04 -3.21
C GLY A 18 34.09 7.09 -2.27
N LEU A 19 34.78 8.23 -2.22
CA LEU A 19 35.89 8.46 -1.28
C LEU A 19 35.41 8.38 0.17
N THR A 20 34.25 8.96 0.47
CA THR A 20 33.63 8.90 1.81
C THR A 20 33.29 7.46 2.20
N ALA A 21 32.77 6.65 1.26
CA ALA A 21 32.47 5.23 1.49
C ALA A 21 33.75 4.39 1.70
N LEU A 22 34.82 4.67 0.95
CA LEU A 22 36.12 4.02 1.12
C LEU A 22 36.74 4.35 2.48
N VAL A 23 36.82 5.64 2.83
CA VAL A 23 37.33 6.10 4.13
C VAL A 23 36.50 5.53 5.29
N GLY A 24 35.16 5.53 5.17
CA GLY A 24 34.29 4.90 6.16
C GLY A 24 34.53 3.40 6.30
N THR A 25 34.77 2.68 5.21
CA THR A 25 35.07 1.24 5.24
C THR A 25 36.41 0.97 5.92
N VAL A 26 37.47 1.72 5.57
CA VAL A 26 38.79 1.61 6.22
C VAL A 26 38.71 1.96 7.71
N ALA A 27 37.98 3.03 8.07
CA ALA A 27 37.77 3.43 9.46
C ALA A 27 37.04 2.35 10.29
N VAL A 28 36.07 1.64 9.71
CA VAL A 28 35.39 0.53 10.41
C VAL A 28 36.28 -0.72 10.49
N VAL A 29 36.99 -1.07 9.42
CA VAL A 29 37.80 -2.30 9.40
C VAL A 29 39.05 -2.16 10.27
N ALA A 30 39.77 -1.03 10.23
CA ALA A 30 41.02 -0.82 10.98
C ALA A 30 40.85 0.01 12.27
N GLY A 31 39.94 0.98 12.30
CA GLY A 31 39.73 1.85 13.47
C GLY A 31 38.98 1.19 14.61
N VAL A 32 38.02 0.29 14.34
CA VAL A 32 37.30 -0.44 15.39
C VAL A 32 38.23 -1.37 16.20
N PRO A 33 39.14 -2.17 15.61
CA PRO A 33 40.13 -2.93 16.36
C PRO A 33 41.03 -2.08 17.23
N LEU A 34 41.54 -0.96 16.72
CA LEU A 34 42.40 -0.05 17.49
C LEU A 34 41.65 0.52 18.70
N LEU A 35 40.42 0.99 18.50
CA LEU A 35 39.56 1.49 19.58
C LEU A 35 39.20 0.38 20.59
N LEU A 36 38.94 -0.85 20.13
CA LEU A 36 38.70 -1.99 21.01
C LEU A 36 39.96 -2.42 21.78
N MET A 37 41.15 -2.30 21.19
CA MET A 37 42.42 -2.56 21.87
C MET A 37 42.69 -1.53 22.98
N GLU A 38 42.38 -0.25 22.77
CA GLU A 38 42.51 0.79 23.80
C GLU A 38 41.46 0.68 24.90
N VAL A 39 40.19 0.49 24.54
CA VAL A 39 39.06 0.55 25.49
C VAL A 39 38.78 -0.78 26.19
N ALA A 40 39.01 -1.91 25.51
CA ALA A 40 38.65 -3.25 25.97
C ALA A 40 39.83 -4.23 26.05
N GLY A 41 41.00 -3.87 25.53
CA GLY A 41 42.20 -4.71 25.53
C GLY A 41 42.18 -5.83 24.48
N ASN A 42 43.19 -6.70 24.57
CA ASN A 42 43.32 -7.88 23.71
C ASN A 42 42.24 -8.92 24.07
N PRO A 43 41.40 -9.38 23.11
CA PRO A 43 40.37 -10.39 23.37
C PRO A 43 40.92 -11.80 23.64
N LEU A 44 42.20 -12.07 23.30
CA LEU A 44 42.82 -13.36 23.53
C LEU A 44 43.25 -13.50 25.00
N PRO A 45 42.84 -14.58 25.69
CA PRO A 45 43.34 -14.90 27.02
C PRO A 45 44.87 -15.04 27.02
N ARG A 46 45.56 -14.47 28.02
CA ARG A 46 47.01 -14.62 28.18
C ARG A 46 47.43 -16.05 28.59
N HIS A 47 46.46 -16.85 29.04
CA HIS A 47 46.54 -18.27 29.36
C HIS A 47 45.13 -18.86 29.15
N VAL A 48 45.01 -20.16 28.89
CA VAL A 48 43.71 -20.82 28.80
C VAL A 48 43.15 -20.97 30.23
N PRO A 49 41.98 -20.39 30.57
CA PRO A 49 41.43 -20.48 31.91
C PRO A 49 40.96 -21.91 32.21
N SER A 50 41.22 -22.38 33.42
CA SER A 50 40.77 -23.67 33.92
C SER A 50 39.28 -23.67 34.23
N PHE A 51 38.66 -24.86 34.28
CA PHE A 51 37.23 -24.99 34.61
C PHE A 51 36.89 -24.52 36.03
N GLU A 52 37.84 -24.63 36.99
CA GLU A 52 37.68 -24.11 38.34
C GLU A 52 37.76 -22.57 38.41
N GLU A 53 38.60 -21.93 37.60
CA GLU A 53 38.64 -20.46 37.45
C GLU A 53 37.34 -19.93 36.82
N ILE A 54 36.77 -20.64 35.84
CA ILE A 54 35.48 -20.28 35.26
C ILE A 54 34.35 -20.41 36.30
N GLY A 55 34.38 -21.47 37.11
CA GLY A 55 33.40 -21.68 38.20
C GLY A 55 33.49 -20.61 39.29
N THR A 56 34.70 -20.27 39.75
CA THR A 56 34.94 -19.24 40.78
C THR A 56 34.65 -17.82 40.28
N LEU A 57 34.88 -17.53 39.00
CA LEU A 57 34.43 -16.28 38.37
C LEU A 57 32.90 -16.18 38.30
N LEU A 58 32.19 -17.28 38.02
CA LEU A 58 30.72 -17.30 37.97
C LEU A 58 30.06 -17.21 39.35
N THR A 59 30.76 -17.60 40.42
CA THR A 59 30.25 -17.54 41.81
C THR A 59 30.75 -16.33 42.61
N SER A 60 31.69 -15.55 42.08
CA SER A 60 32.17 -14.32 42.72
C SER A 60 31.11 -13.19 42.69
N PRO A 61 31.11 -12.26 43.66
CA PRO A 61 30.24 -11.08 43.66
C PRO A 61 30.44 -10.23 42.39
N ASP A 62 29.36 -10.00 41.62
CA ASP A 62 29.43 -9.27 40.36
C ASP A 62 29.76 -7.79 40.59
N ASN A 63 31.00 -7.42 40.28
CA ASN A 63 31.51 -6.05 40.29
C ASN A 63 31.38 -5.35 38.93
N GLY A 64 30.61 -5.91 37.99
CA GLY A 64 30.39 -5.39 36.64
C GLY A 64 31.53 -5.67 35.65
N SER A 65 32.70 -6.14 36.10
CA SER A 65 33.84 -6.42 35.22
C SER A 65 33.58 -7.59 34.26
N LEU A 66 32.83 -8.61 34.70
CA LEU A 66 32.41 -9.73 33.85
C LEU A 66 31.47 -9.29 32.73
N PHE A 67 30.52 -8.40 33.04
CA PHE A 67 29.63 -7.82 32.04
C PHE A 67 30.42 -7.02 30.99
N MET A 68 31.39 -6.20 31.41
CA MET A 68 32.24 -5.43 30.50
C MET A 68 33.14 -6.33 29.64
N ARG A 69 33.69 -7.42 30.20
CA ARG A 69 34.45 -8.44 29.44
C ARG A 69 33.56 -9.17 28.42
N LEU A 70 32.33 -9.54 28.79
CA LEU A 70 31.39 -10.17 27.87
C LEU A 70 30.98 -9.21 26.73
N LEU A 71 30.74 -7.94 27.05
CA LEU A 71 30.43 -6.90 26.06
C LEU A 71 31.60 -6.66 25.09
N ALA A 72 32.84 -6.68 25.60
CA ALA A 72 34.05 -6.62 24.77
C ALA A 72 34.16 -7.81 23.80
N VAL A 73 33.95 -9.04 24.27
CA VAL A 73 33.97 -10.25 23.43
C VAL A 73 32.88 -10.17 22.35
N VAL A 74 31.67 -9.72 22.69
CA VAL A 74 30.59 -9.52 21.72
C VAL A 74 30.95 -8.45 20.68
N ALA A 75 31.60 -7.35 21.08
CA ALA A 75 32.06 -6.30 20.15
C ALA A 75 33.14 -6.81 19.18
N TRP A 76 34.12 -7.58 19.69
CA TRP A 76 35.14 -8.23 18.87
C TRP A 76 34.56 -9.25 17.88
N LEU A 77 33.58 -10.07 18.30
CA LEU A 77 32.88 -11.00 17.42
C LEU A 77 32.03 -10.28 16.36
N ALA A 78 31.37 -9.18 16.72
CA ALA A 78 30.60 -8.36 15.78
C ALA A 78 31.51 -7.70 14.73
N TRP A 79 32.69 -7.20 15.12
CA TRP A 79 33.68 -6.70 14.18
C TRP A 79 34.24 -7.82 13.28
N LEU A 80 34.62 -8.96 13.85
CA LEU A 80 35.23 -10.07 13.10
C LEU A 80 34.28 -10.61 12.02
N THR A 81 33.01 -10.81 12.36
CA THR A 81 31.98 -11.30 11.42
C THR A 81 31.68 -10.30 10.30
N PHE A 82 31.68 -9.00 10.61
CA PHE A 82 31.58 -7.94 9.61
C PHE A 82 32.81 -7.89 8.68
N SER A 83 34.02 -7.89 9.23
CA SER A 83 35.27 -7.82 8.46
C SER A 83 35.48 -9.06 7.59
N LEU A 84 35.14 -10.26 8.08
CA LEU A 84 35.12 -11.48 7.27
C LEU A 84 34.13 -11.38 6.11
N SER A 85 32.95 -10.81 6.35
CA SER A 85 31.95 -10.58 5.29
C SER A 85 32.48 -9.63 4.21
N VAL A 86 33.22 -8.58 4.56
CA VAL A 86 33.88 -7.67 3.61
C VAL A 86 35.00 -8.38 2.84
N LEU A 87 35.85 -9.16 3.52
CA LEU A 87 36.98 -9.86 2.90
C LEU A 87 36.55 -10.93 1.88
N VAL A 88 35.43 -11.62 2.11
CA VAL A 88 34.90 -12.62 1.15
C VAL A 88 34.24 -11.95 -0.07
N GLU A 89 33.70 -10.75 0.10
CA GLU A 89 32.96 -10.03 -0.93
C GLU A 89 33.88 -9.31 -1.95
N ILE A 90 35.00 -8.74 -1.49
CA ILE A 90 36.01 -8.06 -2.34
C ILE A 90 36.47 -8.93 -3.53
N PRO A 91 37.02 -10.15 -3.35
CA PRO A 91 37.49 -10.96 -4.47
C PRO A 91 36.35 -11.51 -5.34
N ALA A 92 35.13 -11.64 -4.80
CA ALA A 92 33.97 -12.05 -5.58
C ALA A 92 33.56 -10.96 -6.56
N GLN A 93 33.41 -9.72 -6.09
CA GLN A 93 33.03 -8.59 -6.94
C GLN A 93 34.13 -8.19 -7.94
N LEU A 94 35.41 -8.23 -7.55
CA LEU A 94 36.53 -8.03 -8.49
C LEU A 94 36.58 -9.08 -9.62
N ARG A 95 36.03 -10.28 -9.39
CA ARG A 95 35.93 -11.37 -10.38
C ARG A 95 34.57 -11.41 -11.09
N GLY A 96 33.68 -10.44 -10.86
CA GLY A 96 32.33 -10.40 -11.44
C GLY A 96 31.42 -11.56 -11.00
N ARG A 97 31.71 -12.21 -9.87
CA ARG A 97 30.96 -13.37 -9.35
C ARG A 97 30.23 -13.01 -8.05
N ARG A 98 29.17 -13.76 -7.73
CA ARG A 98 28.46 -13.64 -6.45
C ARG A 98 29.31 -14.27 -5.34
N ALA A 99 29.43 -13.59 -4.21
CA ALA A 99 30.16 -14.12 -3.05
C ALA A 99 29.49 -15.38 -2.48
N PRO A 100 30.28 -16.36 -1.98
CA PRO A 100 29.72 -17.51 -1.29
C PRO A 100 29.02 -17.07 0.00
N ARG A 101 27.80 -17.57 0.20
CA ARG A 101 26.98 -17.22 1.37
C ARG A 101 27.51 -17.93 2.61
N LEU A 102 27.93 -17.16 3.62
CA LEU A 102 28.32 -17.71 4.91
C LEU A 102 27.06 -17.96 5.76
N PRO A 103 26.88 -19.17 6.33
CA PRO A 103 25.72 -19.49 7.15
C PRO A 103 25.63 -18.54 8.36
N GLY A 104 24.44 -18.02 8.64
CA GLY A 104 24.19 -17.06 9.72
C GLY A 104 24.55 -15.58 9.43
N LEU A 105 25.33 -15.27 8.39
CA LEU A 105 25.89 -13.92 8.16
C LEU A 105 25.24 -13.12 7.01
N GLY A 106 24.15 -13.62 6.42
CA GLY A 106 23.57 -13.06 5.19
C GLY A 106 23.17 -11.56 5.24
N PHE A 107 22.82 -11.03 6.42
CA PHE A 107 22.54 -9.59 6.59
C PHE A 107 23.82 -8.75 6.54
N GLN A 108 24.90 -9.19 7.19
CA GLN A 108 26.20 -8.51 7.17
C GLN A 108 26.86 -8.60 5.78
N GLN A 109 26.82 -9.77 5.13
CA GLN A 109 27.30 -9.93 3.75
C GLN A 109 26.56 -8.99 2.78
N ARG A 110 25.24 -8.79 2.93
CA ARG A 110 24.50 -7.85 2.07
C ARG A 110 24.92 -6.39 2.27
N LEU A 111 25.25 -5.98 3.49
CA LEU A 111 25.78 -4.63 3.76
C LEU A 111 27.21 -4.47 3.20
N ALA A 112 28.06 -5.48 3.38
CA ALA A 112 29.40 -5.52 2.77
C ALA A 112 29.32 -5.43 1.24
N ALA A 113 28.41 -6.17 0.60
CA ALA A 113 28.20 -6.16 -0.85
C ALA A 113 27.84 -4.77 -1.40
N ILE A 114 27.02 -4.01 -0.67
CA ILE A 114 26.64 -2.64 -1.04
C ILE A 114 27.83 -1.69 -0.89
N LEU A 115 28.62 -1.80 0.18
CA LEU A 115 29.81 -0.97 0.41
C LEU A 115 30.91 -1.24 -0.62
N VAL A 116 31.29 -2.50 -0.83
CA VAL A 116 32.29 -2.92 -1.82
C VAL A 116 31.84 -2.53 -3.24
N GLY A 117 30.57 -2.74 -3.56
CA GLY A 117 30.02 -2.39 -4.88
C GLY A 117 30.00 -0.88 -5.13
N ALA A 118 29.71 -0.07 -4.11
CA ALA A 118 29.80 1.39 -4.21
C ALA A 118 31.24 1.88 -4.45
N VAL A 119 32.23 1.24 -3.83
CA VAL A 119 33.66 1.54 -4.07
C VAL A 119 34.07 1.13 -5.49
N ILE A 120 33.79 -0.11 -5.92
CA ILE A 120 34.16 -0.61 -7.25
C ILE A 120 33.51 0.21 -8.37
N ALA A 121 32.24 0.59 -8.23
CA ALA A 121 31.53 1.40 -9.23
C ALA A 121 32.15 2.80 -9.45
N VAL A 122 32.86 3.34 -8.47
CA VAL A 122 33.56 4.63 -8.58
C VAL A 122 34.87 4.49 -9.36
N PHE A 123 35.62 3.40 -9.17
CA PHE A 123 36.87 3.15 -9.88
C PHE A 123 36.68 2.60 -11.31
N ALA A 124 35.66 1.77 -11.54
CA ALA A 124 35.34 1.24 -12.87
C ALA A 124 34.94 2.34 -13.89
N GLY A 125 34.45 3.49 -13.40
CA GLY A 125 34.10 4.64 -14.22
C GLY A 125 35.30 5.36 -14.88
N VAL A 126 36.54 4.98 -14.57
CA VAL A 126 37.76 5.58 -15.14
C VAL A 126 38.19 4.86 -16.44
N SER A 127 37.75 3.62 -16.68
CA SER A 127 38.29 2.76 -17.75
C SER A 127 37.38 2.57 -18.98
N VAL A 128 36.30 3.34 -19.13
CA VAL A 128 35.41 3.29 -20.32
C VAL A 128 35.29 4.67 -20.95
N SER A 129 36.27 5.03 -21.78
CA SER A 129 36.24 6.25 -22.61
C SER A 129 37.02 6.10 -23.93
N THR A 130 37.02 4.90 -24.53
CA THR A 130 37.60 4.62 -25.86
C THR A 130 36.84 3.52 -26.63
N ALA A 131 35.50 3.56 -26.62
CA ALA A 131 34.66 2.70 -27.46
C ALA A 131 33.64 3.54 -28.25
N ALA A 132 33.83 3.62 -29.57
CA ALA A 132 32.87 4.24 -30.48
C ALA A 132 31.67 3.31 -30.72
N PRO A 133 30.45 3.84 -30.95
CA PRO A 133 29.29 3.01 -31.25
C PRO A 133 29.38 2.40 -32.66
N PRO A 134 28.92 1.16 -32.86
CA PRO A 134 28.81 0.58 -34.20
C PRO A 134 27.67 1.22 -34.99
N VAL A 135 27.90 1.47 -36.28
CA VAL A 135 26.88 1.95 -37.23
C VAL A 135 26.04 0.76 -37.69
N PRO A 136 24.69 0.82 -37.68
CA PRO A 136 23.87 -0.25 -38.22
C PRO A 136 23.94 -0.26 -39.76
N VAL A 137 24.37 -1.39 -40.32
CA VAL A 137 24.33 -1.63 -41.77
C VAL A 137 22.93 -2.10 -42.15
N VAL A 138 22.24 -1.39 -43.04
CA VAL A 138 20.95 -1.81 -43.59
C VAL A 138 21.19 -2.72 -44.79
N SER A 139 20.90 -4.00 -44.64
CA SER A 139 20.90 -4.95 -45.76
C SER A 139 19.62 -4.80 -46.58
N VAL A 140 19.71 -4.13 -47.72
CA VAL A 140 18.63 -4.11 -48.72
C VAL A 140 18.68 -5.41 -49.51
N VAL A 141 17.65 -6.24 -49.37
CA VAL A 141 17.44 -7.42 -50.24
C VAL A 141 16.35 -7.05 -51.24
N SER A 142 16.74 -6.85 -52.49
CA SER A 142 15.78 -6.78 -53.61
C SER A 142 15.21 -8.16 -53.90
N SER A 143 13.88 -8.28 -53.87
CA SER A 143 13.14 -9.38 -54.50
C SER A 143 12.14 -8.78 -55.49
N GLY A 144 12.11 -9.34 -56.70
CA GLY A 144 11.47 -8.74 -57.86
C GLY A 144 9.95 -8.84 -57.91
N THR A 145 9.37 -8.02 -58.78
CA THR A 145 7.97 -8.02 -59.21
C THR A 145 7.54 -9.38 -59.76
N PRO A 146 6.26 -9.73 -59.60
CA PRO A 146 5.45 -9.83 -60.83
C PRO A 146 4.18 -8.97 -60.79
N THR A 147 3.93 -8.31 -61.92
CA THR A 147 2.68 -7.62 -62.25
C THR A 147 1.54 -8.61 -62.46
N PHE A 148 0.34 -8.37 -61.90
CA PHE A 148 -0.93 -8.68 -62.58
C PHE A 148 -2.11 -7.87 -62.02
N ALA A 149 -2.86 -7.27 -62.95
CA ALA A 149 -4.26 -6.81 -62.92
C ALA A 149 -4.89 -6.16 -61.66
N ASP A 150 -5.28 -4.88 -61.84
CA ASP A 150 -6.36 -4.19 -61.12
C ASP A 150 -7.73 -4.89 -61.36
N PRO A 151 -8.66 -4.89 -60.39
CA PRO A 151 -9.79 -3.99 -60.59
C PRO A 151 -10.29 -3.24 -59.34
N THR A 152 -10.50 -1.94 -59.53
CA THR A 152 -11.56 -1.08 -59.00
C THR A 152 -12.63 -1.73 -58.10
N VAL A 153 -12.86 -1.16 -56.90
CA VAL A 153 -14.18 -0.68 -56.39
C VAL A 153 -14.13 -0.23 -54.91
N VAL A 154 -14.54 1.02 -54.67
CA VAL A 154 -15.26 1.60 -53.50
C VAL A 154 -14.80 1.27 -52.06
N SER A 155 -14.46 2.33 -51.31
CA SER A 155 -14.40 2.31 -49.84
C SER A 155 -15.78 2.40 -49.18
N PRO A 156 -16.04 1.66 -48.09
CA PRO A 156 -17.05 1.98 -47.09
C PRO A 156 -16.44 2.32 -45.70
N PRO A 157 -17.22 2.93 -44.77
CA PRO A 157 -16.66 3.76 -43.71
C PRO A 157 -16.56 3.09 -42.33
N THR A 158 -15.83 3.78 -41.43
CA THR A 158 -15.85 3.62 -39.97
C THR A 158 -17.26 3.39 -39.42
N HIS A 159 -17.43 2.34 -38.62
CA HIS A 159 -18.59 2.16 -37.73
C HIS A 159 -18.14 1.88 -36.31
N ALA A 160 -18.55 2.74 -35.38
CA ALA A 160 -18.60 2.40 -33.95
C ALA A 160 -19.98 1.80 -33.65
N PRO A 161 -20.09 0.75 -32.81
CA PRO A 161 -21.38 0.14 -32.50
C PRO A 161 -22.22 1.07 -31.63
N ILE A 162 -23.37 1.50 -32.16
CA ILE A 162 -24.45 2.11 -31.40
C ILE A 162 -25.31 0.97 -30.84
N TYR A 163 -25.49 0.93 -29.52
CA TYR A 163 -26.46 0.03 -28.89
C TYR A 163 -27.86 0.65 -28.98
N THR A 164 -28.68 0.15 -29.90
CA THR A 164 -30.11 0.46 -29.96
C THR A 164 -30.90 -0.72 -29.41
N ALA A 165 -31.21 -0.71 -28.11
CA ALA A 165 -32.14 -1.67 -27.52
C ALA A 165 -33.58 -1.17 -27.73
N VAL A 166 -34.29 -1.79 -28.67
CA VAL A 166 -35.74 -1.59 -28.85
C VAL A 166 -36.48 -2.44 -27.82
N TYR A 167 -37.22 -1.80 -26.93
CA TYR A 167 -38.35 -2.44 -26.23
C TYR A 167 -39.58 -1.54 -26.33
N ALA A 168 -40.68 -2.15 -26.75
CA ALA A 168 -41.95 -1.47 -26.97
C ALA A 168 -42.65 -1.10 -25.65
N SER A 169 -43.49 -0.07 -25.73
CA SER A 169 -44.11 0.59 -24.58
C SER A 169 -45.41 -0.06 -24.11
N VAL A 170 -45.56 -0.21 -22.79
CA VAL A 170 -46.86 -0.22 -22.11
C VAL A 170 -46.79 0.64 -20.84
N HIS A 171 -47.55 1.74 -20.87
CA HIS A 171 -48.17 2.54 -19.80
C HIS A 171 -47.95 2.17 -18.31
N ALA A 172 -47.96 3.10 -17.34
CA ALA A 172 -47.91 4.58 -17.36
C ALA A 172 -47.81 5.11 -15.90
N GLY A 173 -47.27 6.32 -15.72
CA GLY A 173 -47.70 7.22 -14.62
C GLY A 173 -47.23 6.93 -13.19
N ALA A 174 -45.96 7.23 -12.89
CA ALA A 174 -45.56 7.65 -11.55
C ALA A 174 -44.59 8.85 -11.69
N ALA A 175 -44.85 9.94 -10.95
CA ALA A 175 -44.11 11.18 -11.13
C ALA A 175 -42.66 11.05 -10.65
N HIS A 176 -41.71 11.56 -11.43
CA HIS A 176 -40.38 11.89 -10.93
C HIS A 176 -40.52 13.02 -9.89
N VAL A 177 -40.59 12.64 -8.61
CA VAL A 177 -40.15 13.51 -7.53
C VAL A 177 -38.66 13.74 -7.77
N ALA A 178 -38.28 14.96 -8.13
CA ALA A 178 -36.89 15.34 -8.29
C ALA A 178 -36.22 15.34 -6.90
N GLU A 179 -35.56 14.23 -6.56
CA GLU A 179 -34.73 14.15 -5.37
C GLU A 179 -33.56 15.14 -5.52
N PRO A 180 -33.34 16.05 -4.55
CA PRO A 180 -32.40 17.14 -4.73
C PRO A 180 -30.97 16.62 -4.77
N THR A 181 -30.30 16.81 -5.90
CA THR A 181 -28.85 16.58 -6.03
C THR A 181 -28.08 17.43 -5.01
N GLN A 182 -27.69 16.82 -3.89
CA GLN A 182 -26.81 17.49 -2.94
C GLN A 182 -25.45 17.74 -3.61
N PRO A 183 -24.89 18.97 -3.51
CA PRO A 183 -23.57 19.24 -4.06
C PRO A 183 -22.53 18.38 -3.35
N GLN A 184 -21.69 17.69 -4.12
CA GLN A 184 -20.57 16.90 -3.62
C GLN A 184 -19.51 17.82 -2.97
N ILE A 185 -19.67 18.12 -1.68
CA ILE A 185 -18.78 19.01 -0.94
C ILE A 185 -17.41 18.33 -0.76
N THR A 186 -16.47 18.68 -1.63
CA THR A 186 -15.11 18.13 -1.62
C THR A 186 -14.38 18.54 -0.35
N ARG A 187 -14.09 17.58 0.53
CA ARG A 187 -13.35 17.82 1.78
C ARG A 187 -11.85 17.62 1.56
N PRO A 188 -10.98 18.52 2.03
CA PRO A 188 -9.54 18.35 1.92
C PRO A 188 -9.05 17.25 2.88
N VAL A 189 -8.03 16.49 2.48
CA VAL A 189 -7.51 15.34 3.23
C VAL A 189 -6.03 15.52 3.56
N TYR A 190 -5.66 15.19 4.79
CA TYR A 190 -4.31 15.33 5.31
C TYR A 190 -3.62 13.97 5.46
N VAL A 191 -2.50 13.77 4.78
CA VAL A 191 -1.66 12.57 4.90
C VAL A 191 -0.66 12.76 6.04
N VAL A 192 -0.90 12.06 7.15
CA VAL A 192 -0.13 12.12 8.39
C VAL A 192 1.33 11.69 8.18
N ARG A 193 2.28 12.48 8.69
CA ARG A 193 3.71 12.13 8.75
C ARG A 193 4.15 11.70 10.14
N LYS A 194 5.36 11.12 10.20
CA LYS A 194 5.97 10.67 11.46
C LYS A 194 6.19 11.85 12.41
N HIS A 195 5.68 11.68 13.63
CA HIS A 195 5.64 12.69 14.71
C HIS A 195 4.63 13.83 14.50
N ASP A 196 3.65 13.70 13.61
CA ASP A 196 2.51 14.60 13.61
C ASP A 196 1.54 14.30 14.77
N TYR A 197 0.78 15.31 15.21
CA TYR A 197 -0.25 15.20 16.26
C TYR A 197 -1.58 15.82 15.83
N LEU A 198 -2.71 15.21 16.17
CA LEU A 198 -4.02 15.64 15.67
C LEU A 198 -4.38 17.09 16.05
N GLY A 199 -4.04 17.55 17.25
CA GLY A 199 -4.19 18.96 17.66
C GLY A 199 -3.30 19.94 16.92
N ARG A 200 -2.11 19.52 16.47
CA ARG A 200 -1.22 20.37 15.67
C ARG A 200 -1.67 20.42 14.21
N ILE A 201 -2.27 19.34 13.71
CA ILE A 201 -2.99 19.32 12.43
C ILE A 201 -4.20 20.25 12.51
N ALA A 202 -5.01 20.16 13.57
CA ALA A 202 -6.13 21.08 13.81
C ALA A 202 -5.68 22.55 13.84
N GLN A 203 -4.62 22.86 14.59
CA GLN A 203 -4.06 24.21 14.67
C GLN A 203 -3.54 24.72 13.31
N ARG A 204 -2.96 23.85 12.46
CA ARG A 204 -2.52 24.21 11.10
C ARG A 204 -3.70 24.50 10.17
N PHE A 205 -4.76 23.69 10.20
CA PHE A 205 -5.82 23.73 9.19
C PHE A 205 -7.09 24.47 9.60
N THR A 206 -7.48 24.39 10.87
CA THR A 206 -8.64 25.13 11.41
C THR A 206 -8.23 26.42 12.12
N GLY A 207 -6.97 26.52 12.56
CA GLY A 207 -6.45 27.65 13.36
C GLY A 207 -6.59 27.42 14.88
N ASP A 208 -7.41 26.44 15.27
CA ASP A 208 -7.69 26.06 16.65
C ASP A 208 -7.13 24.65 16.92
N PHE A 209 -6.42 24.50 18.03
CA PHE A 209 -5.92 23.20 18.46
C PHE A 209 -7.05 22.26 18.87
N ASP A 210 -8.08 22.76 19.58
CA ASP A 210 -9.12 21.95 20.22
C ASP A 210 -10.14 21.37 19.22
N ARG A 211 -10.22 21.93 18.01
CA ARG A 211 -10.95 21.33 16.87
C ARG A 211 -10.40 19.97 16.43
N TYR A 212 -9.33 19.44 17.04
CA TYR A 212 -8.91 18.04 16.88
C TYR A 212 -10.05 17.05 17.17
N ARG A 213 -10.97 17.38 18.09
CA ARG A 213 -12.14 16.53 18.41
C ARG A 213 -13.11 16.47 17.23
N GLN A 214 -13.33 17.59 16.56
CA GLN A 214 -14.12 17.65 15.33
C GLN A 214 -13.46 16.81 14.23
N ILE A 215 -12.14 16.94 14.05
CA ILE A 215 -11.41 16.13 13.07
C ILE A 215 -11.51 14.63 13.40
N ALA A 216 -11.41 14.24 14.67
CA ALA A 216 -11.62 12.84 15.07
C ALA A 216 -13.04 12.35 14.77
N ALA A 217 -14.06 13.14 15.10
CA ALA A 217 -15.47 12.83 14.81
C ALA A 217 -15.78 12.75 13.31
N LEU A 218 -15.03 13.47 12.46
CA LEU A 218 -15.11 13.37 10.99
C LEU A 218 -14.45 12.10 10.42
N ASN A 219 -13.67 11.37 11.22
CA ASN A 219 -12.92 10.18 10.79
C ASN A 219 -13.18 8.97 11.72
N PRO A 220 -14.44 8.59 12.01
CA PRO A 220 -14.75 7.65 13.09
C PRO A 220 -14.20 6.23 12.85
N GLY A 221 -14.12 5.78 11.59
CA GLY A 221 -13.50 4.48 11.24
C GLY A 221 -11.99 4.43 11.43
N LEU A 222 -11.30 5.58 11.32
CA LEU A 222 -9.84 5.68 11.38
C LEU A 222 -9.33 6.13 12.76
N ILE A 223 -9.99 7.13 13.37
CA ILE A 223 -9.54 7.80 14.62
C ILE A 223 -10.44 7.39 15.78
N ARG A 224 -10.32 6.12 16.21
CA ARG A 224 -10.97 5.62 17.44
C ARG A 224 -10.40 6.25 18.74
N ASN A 225 -9.17 6.78 18.69
CA ASN A 225 -8.53 7.48 19.81
C ASN A 225 -7.80 8.74 19.31
N PRO A 226 -8.25 9.96 19.63
CA PRO A 226 -7.64 11.21 19.15
C PRO A 226 -6.15 11.39 19.52
N ASN A 227 -5.66 10.69 20.54
CA ASN A 227 -4.26 10.74 20.98
C ASN A 227 -3.33 9.80 20.19
N HIS A 228 -3.86 9.05 19.21
CA HIS A 228 -3.09 8.13 18.38
C HIS A 228 -3.45 8.32 16.91
N ILE A 229 -2.50 8.85 16.15
CA ILE A 229 -2.50 8.84 14.69
C ILE A 229 -1.20 8.22 14.19
N GLN A 230 -1.23 7.53 13.05
CA GLN A 230 -0.06 6.83 12.50
C GLN A 230 0.39 7.47 11.18
N PRO A 231 1.69 7.38 10.83
CA PRO A 231 2.18 7.84 9.53
C PRO A 231 1.47 7.12 8.39
N GLY A 232 1.08 7.85 7.35
CA GLY A 232 0.32 7.34 6.21
C GLY A 232 -1.20 7.39 6.39
N TRP A 233 -1.73 7.63 7.59
CA TRP A 233 -3.16 7.87 7.78
C TRP A 233 -3.62 9.08 6.96
N ARG A 234 -4.74 8.93 6.25
CA ARG A 234 -5.38 9.98 5.46
C ARG A 234 -6.60 10.49 6.23
N ILE A 235 -6.46 11.68 6.81
CA ILE A 235 -7.43 12.28 7.72
C ILE A 235 -8.25 13.32 6.95
N VAL A 236 -9.56 13.11 6.83
CA VAL A 236 -10.51 14.08 6.28
C VAL A 236 -10.60 15.29 7.20
N LEU A 237 -10.40 16.49 6.65
CA LEU A 237 -10.51 17.74 7.38
C LEU A 237 -11.91 18.38 7.21
N PRO A 238 -12.30 19.32 8.09
CA PRO A 238 -13.45 20.19 7.90
C PRO A 238 -13.41 20.95 6.56
N THR A 239 -14.57 21.35 6.06
CA THR A 239 -14.71 22.08 4.78
C THR A 239 -14.14 23.49 4.83
N ASP A 240 -14.02 24.09 6.02
CA ASP A 240 -13.40 25.37 6.29
C ASP A 240 -11.88 25.28 6.56
N ALA A 241 -11.27 24.11 6.34
CA ALA A 241 -9.85 23.90 6.52
C ALA A 241 -9.01 24.69 5.50
N SER A 242 -8.12 25.53 6.02
CA SER A 242 -7.19 26.39 5.28
C SER A 242 -5.76 26.14 5.76
N ASP A 243 -4.85 25.79 4.84
CA ASP A 243 -3.46 25.46 5.19
C ASP A 243 -2.68 26.72 5.61
N ARG A 244 -2.42 26.86 6.92
CA ARG A 244 -1.60 27.96 7.48
C ARG A 244 -0.09 27.69 7.40
N GLY A 245 0.33 26.70 6.61
CA GLY A 245 1.73 26.33 6.41
C GLY A 245 2.21 25.25 7.37
N VAL A 246 3.33 24.61 7.02
CA VAL A 246 3.91 23.50 7.78
C VAL A 246 4.36 23.98 9.17
N THR A 247 3.86 23.33 10.22
CA THR A 247 4.28 23.59 11.61
C THR A 247 4.92 22.36 12.23
N ARG A 248 5.69 22.54 13.32
CA ARG A 248 6.25 21.41 14.09
C ARG A 248 5.10 20.49 14.54
N HIS A 249 5.19 19.20 14.21
CA HIS A 249 4.17 18.17 14.44
C HIS A 249 2.88 18.31 13.60
N ALA A 250 2.93 19.03 12.48
CA ALA A 250 1.93 18.97 11.41
C ALA A 250 2.65 19.15 10.06
N THR A 251 3.48 18.17 9.72
CA THR A 251 4.43 18.18 8.59
C THR A 251 3.96 17.43 7.35
N GLY A 252 2.85 16.71 7.46
CA GLY A 252 2.14 16.00 6.41
C GLY A 252 1.65 16.86 5.25
N ARG A 253 1.18 16.17 4.21
CA ARG A 253 0.77 16.73 2.91
C ARG A 253 -0.75 16.86 2.85
N LEU A 254 -1.23 17.96 2.27
CA LEU A 254 -2.63 18.11 1.87
C LEU A 254 -2.85 17.44 0.51
N VAL A 255 -3.90 16.62 0.42
CA VAL A 255 -4.43 16.01 -0.80
C VAL A 255 -5.87 16.48 -0.91
N THR A 256 -6.18 17.23 -1.96
CA THR A 256 -7.55 17.64 -2.27
C THR A 256 -8.03 16.75 -3.42
N PRO A 257 -9.15 16.02 -3.30
CA PRO A 257 -9.70 15.26 -4.42
C PRO A 257 -9.91 16.16 -5.63
N SER A 258 -9.20 15.91 -6.72
CA SER A 258 -9.28 16.73 -7.92
C SER A 258 -10.47 16.31 -8.78
N VAL A 259 -11.68 16.64 -8.35
CA VAL A 259 -12.85 16.58 -9.24
C VAL A 259 -12.64 17.60 -10.36
N LYS A 260 -12.74 17.16 -11.62
CA LYS A 260 -12.74 18.05 -12.79
C LYS A 260 -13.86 19.09 -12.59
N PRO A 261 -13.58 20.41 -12.58
CA PRO A 261 -14.64 21.41 -12.52
C PRO A 261 -15.66 21.15 -13.64
N PRO A 262 -16.98 21.29 -13.39
CA PRO A 262 -17.94 21.29 -14.49
C PRO A 262 -17.50 22.34 -15.51
N ALA A 263 -17.56 21.99 -16.80
CA ALA A 263 -17.17 22.92 -17.85
C ALA A 263 -17.96 24.23 -17.67
N PRO A 264 -17.31 25.41 -17.81
CA PRO A 264 -18.05 26.66 -17.78
C PRO A 264 -19.19 26.58 -18.79
N PRO A 265 -20.42 27.03 -18.44
CA PRO A 265 -21.56 26.89 -19.32
C PRO A 265 -21.23 27.52 -20.67
N THR A 266 -21.32 26.71 -21.73
CA THR A 266 -21.16 27.16 -23.11
C THR A 266 -22.10 28.34 -23.32
N GLN A 267 -21.55 29.53 -23.55
CA GLN A 267 -22.36 30.68 -23.91
C GLN A 267 -23.16 30.34 -25.16
N ALA A 268 -24.49 30.45 -25.07
CA ALA A 268 -25.34 30.37 -26.24
C ALA A 268 -24.94 31.47 -27.23
N PRO A 269 -25.05 31.24 -28.55
CA PRO A 269 -24.77 32.27 -29.56
C PRO A 269 -25.61 33.53 -29.29
N PRO A 270 -25.05 34.74 -29.44
CA PRO A 270 -25.81 35.96 -29.23
C PRO A 270 -26.92 36.09 -30.28
N ALA A 271 -28.15 36.31 -29.81
CA ALA A 271 -29.27 36.67 -30.67
C ALA A 271 -29.05 38.06 -31.31
N PRO A 272 -29.59 38.32 -32.52
CA PRO A 272 -29.28 39.52 -33.28
C PRO A 272 -29.88 40.81 -32.65
N THR A 273 -29.13 41.89 -32.82
CA THR A 273 -29.41 43.25 -32.32
C THR A 273 -30.70 43.87 -32.91
N PRO A 274 -31.60 44.43 -32.08
CA PRO A 274 -32.63 45.38 -32.54
C PRO A 274 -32.05 46.79 -32.74
N ALA A 275 -32.44 47.44 -33.83
CA ALA A 275 -32.08 48.83 -34.15
C ALA A 275 -32.87 49.86 -33.30
N PRO A 276 -32.45 51.15 -33.23
CA PRO A 276 -32.77 52.04 -32.11
C PRO A 276 -34.07 52.85 -32.26
N SER A 277 -34.53 53.44 -31.15
CA SER A 277 -35.56 54.50 -31.15
C SER A 277 -35.32 55.56 -30.07
N THR A 278 -35.44 56.80 -30.52
CA THR A 278 -35.16 58.15 -29.96
C THR A 278 -35.99 58.51 -28.68
N PRO A 279 -35.61 59.52 -27.85
CA PRO A 279 -35.84 59.49 -26.39
C PRO A 279 -36.87 60.48 -25.80
N ALA A 280 -37.25 60.21 -24.53
CA ALA A 280 -37.62 61.12 -23.40
C ALA A 280 -38.77 62.16 -23.57
N PRO A 281 -39.59 62.43 -22.53
CA PRO A 281 -39.15 63.19 -21.33
C PRO A 281 -39.72 62.75 -19.96
N SER A 282 -39.16 63.31 -18.88
CA SER A 282 -39.57 63.15 -17.46
C SER A 282 -40.73 64.09 -17.04
N PRO A 283 -41.31 63.87 -15.84
CA PRO A 283 -41.04 64.75 -14.68
C PRO A 283 -40.58 63.93 -13.44
N SER A 284 -39.63 64.37 -12.60
CA SER A 284 -39.62 65.53 -11.65
C SER A 284 -40.54 65.31 -10.43
N VAL A 285 -40.21 65.48 -9.14
CA VAL A 285 -39.00 65.77 -8.31
C VAL A 285 -39.49 65.65 -6.85
N ALA A 286 -38.68 65.18 -5.89
CA ALA A 286 -38.79 65.56 -4.47
C ALA A 286 -37.46 65.28 -3.73
N VAL A 287 -37.12 66.09 -2.72
CA VAL A 287 -35.77 66.19 -2.15
C VAL A 287 -35.70 65.75 -0.66
N THR A 288 -34.52 65.27 -0.27
CA THR A 288 -33.93 64.93 1.05
C THR A 288 -34.04 66.06 2.14
N PRO A 289 -33.54 65.95 3.41
CA PRO A 289 -32.87 64.84 4.14
C PRO A 289 -33.15 64.67 5.69
N SER A 290 -32.50 63.65 6.30
CA SER A 290 -31.86 63.63 7.64
C SER A 290 -32.64 63.49 8.98
N VAL A 291 -32.18 62.58 9.86
CA VAL A 291 -31.80 62.74 11.31
C VAL A 291 -31.93 61.41 12.11
N ALA A 292 -31.14 61.30 13.20
CA ALA A 292 -30.80 60.13 14.02
C ALA A 292 -31.92 59.52 14.93
N PRO A 293 -31.73 58.30 15.49
CA PRO A 293 -32.72 57.61 16.34
C PRO A 293 -32.57 57.86 17.86
N SER A 294 -33.67 57.77 18.63
CA SER A 294 -33.61 57.72 20.10
C SER A 294 -34.83 57.09 20.81
N LYS A 295 -34.53 56.29 21.85
CA LYS A 295 -35.30 55.97 23.08
C LYS A 295 -36.46 54.94 23.10
N ALA A 296 -36.55 54.30 24.28
CA ALA A 296 -37.47 53.26 24.75
C ALA A 296 -38.70 53.84 25.50
N PRO A 297 -39.65 53.00 25.98
CA PRO A 297 -39.91 52.82 27.44
C PRO A 297 -40.52 51.43 27.81
N PRO A 298 -41.16 51.17 29.00
CA PRO A 298 -40.75 51.32 30.43
C PRO A 298 -41.03 50.04 31.33
N PRO A 299 -40.75 50.07 32.66
CA PRO A 299 -40.99 48.94 33.61
C PRO A 299 -41.85 49.23 34.88
N SER A 300 -42.20 48.18 35.66
CA SER A 300 -42.71 48.14 37.08
C SER A 300 -42.93 46.68 37.56
N LYS A 301 -43.06 46.26 38.85
CA LYS A 301 -42.79 46.80 40.21
C LYS A 301 -42.76 45.67 41.30
N ALA A 302 -42.04 45.95 42.41
CA ALA A 302 -42.11 45.55 43.85
C ALA A 302 -43.29 44.73 44.48
N PRO A 303 -43.22 44.20 45.76
CA PRO A 303 -42.08 43.94 46.70
C PRO A 303 -42.15 42.70 47.70
N ALA A 304 -41.03 42.47 48.46
CA ALA A 304 -40.87 41.87 49.83
C ALA A 304 -41.10 40.33 50.07
N THR A 305 -40.55 39.58 51.07
CA THR A 305 -40.05 39.86 52.46
C THR A 305 -39.08 38.79 53.06
N GLN A 306 -38.04 39.20 53.85
CA GLN A 306 -37.27 38.54 54.97
C GLN A 306 -36.22 37.39 54.83
N ALA A 307 -35.29 37.37 55.82
CA ALA A 307 -34.09 36.50 56.06
C ALA A 307 -34.06 36.02 57.54
N PRO A 308 -33.08 35.20 58.06
CA PRO A 308 -31.76 35.72 58.56
C PRO A 308 -30.53 34.74 58.44
N VAL A 309 -29.26 35.19 58.24
CA VAL A 309 -28.12 35.48 59.20
C VAL A 309 -27.49 34.23 59.90
N VAL A 310 -26.17 33.96 59.87
CA VAL A 310 -25.07 34.37 60.81
C VAL A 310 -23.64 34.28 60.15
N GLN A 311 -22.62 34.87 60.78
CA GLN A 311 -21.34 35.42 60.25
C GLN A 311 -20.06 34.51 60.30
N ALA A 312 -18.96 35.05 59.73
CA ALA A 312 -17.56 34.56 59.80
C ALA A 312 -16.73 35.18 60.95
N PRO A 313 -15.44 34.80 61.13
CA PRO A 313 -14.32 35.76 60.95
C PRO A 313 -13.06 35.14 60.25
N VAL A 314 -12.41 35.77 59.25
CA VAL A 314 -11.39 36.86 59.25
C VAL A 314 -9.97 36.48 59.75
N ALA A 315 -8.98 36.53 58.84
CA ALA A 315 -7.57 36.94 59.07
C ALA A 315 -6.84 37.22 57.72
N GLN A 316 -5.75 38.01 57.70
CA GLN A 316 -5.18 38.67 56.50
C GLN A 316 -3.78 38.19 56.07
N ALA A 317 -3.35 38.57 54.85
CA ALA A 317 -2.02 38.33 54.25
C ALA A 317 -0.96 39.37 54.69
N PRO A 318 0.34 39.23 54.31
CA PRO A 318 0.82 39.92 53.08
C PRO A 318 2.01 39.26 52.33
N THR A 319 2.52 39.96 51.31
CA THR A 319 3.59 39.57 50.36
C THR A 319 4.89 40.37 50.58
N ARG A 320 6.10 39.80 50.38
CA ARG A 320 7.27 40.39 49.61
C ARG A 320 8.64 39.69 49.84
N ALA A 321 9.41 39.69 48.74
CA ALA A 321 10.79 39.29 48.40
C ALA A 321 12.00 39.33 49.39
N ALA A 322 13.04 38.60 48.95
CA ALA A 322 14.51 38.85 49.02
C ALA A 322 15.38 38.28 50.17
N GLN A 323 16.56 37.79 49.76
CA GLN A 323 17.76 37.35 50.52
C GLN A 323 18.51 38.55 51.17
N PRO A 324 19.44 38.39 52.17
CA PRO A 324 20.68 37.59 52.02
C PRO A 324 21.35 36.92 53.27
N ASP A 325 22.25 35.98 52.96
CA ASP A 325 23.61 35.64 53.49
C ASP A 325 24.03 35.45 54.97
N HIS A 326 25.16 34.71 55.08
CA HIS A 326 26.04 34.37 56.22
C HIS A 326 25.60 33.19 57.11
N SER A 327 26.46 32.27 57.59
CA SER A 327 27.94 32.24 57.62
C SER A 327 28.56 30.82 57.54
N THR A 328 29.67 30.71 56.78
CA THR A 328 30.90 29.88 56.94
C THR A 328 31.00 28.73 57.97
N THR A 329 31.60 27.61 57.50
CA THR A 329 32.80 26.97 58.12
C THR A 329 33.71 26.43 57.01
N ASP A 330 35.02 26.56 57.19
CA ASP A 330 36.08 26.36 56.18
C ASP A 330 36.48 24.92 55.83
N SER A 331 37.19 24.84 54.69
CA SER A 331 38.50 24.17 54.50
C SER A 331 38.51 22.98 53.51
N ALA A 332 39.43 22.84 52.55
CA ALA A 332 40.36 23.78 51.87
C ALA A 332 40.98 23.08 50.63
N ALA A 333 41.72 23.84 49.81
CA ALA A 333 42.66 23.42 48.75
C ALA A 333 42.07 23.04 47.35
N ASP A 334 42.14 24.01 46.44
CA ASP A 334 42.45 23.80 45.01
C ASP A 334 43.99 23.86 44.84
N PRO A 335 44.57 23.17 43.85
CA PRO A 335 45.02 23.96 42.69
C PRO A 335 44.87 23.25 41.33
N GLY A 336 44.19 23.93 40.41
CA GLY A 336 44.87 24.46 39.23
C GLY A 336 45.20 23.51 38.05
N MET A 337 44.47 23.77 36.96
CA MET A 337 45.01 23.88 35.59
C MET A 337 45.18 22.60 34.72
N GLN A 338 44.50 22.62 33.56
CA GLN A 338 44.80 21.90 32.31
C GLN A 338 44.77 20.35 32.26
N VAL A 339 43.57 19.80 31.95
CA VAL A 339 43.44 18.90 30.78
C VAL A 339 42.15 19.26 30.00
N LEU A 340 42.33 19.98 28.89
CA LEU A 340 41.26 20.23 27.90
C LEU A 340 41.22 19.08 26.88
N ALA A 341 40.55 17.97 27.23
CA ALA A 341 40.16 16.93 26.27
C ALA A 341 39.02 16.04 26.81
N ALA A 342 38.20 15.51 25.90
CA ALA A 342 37.25 14.39 26.12
C ALA A 342 36.00 14.59 27.02
N SER A 343 35.30 15.73 26.93
CA SER A 343 33.95 15.90 27.52
C SER A 343 32.79 16.10 26.51
N ALA A 344 32.92 15.52 25.30
CA ALA A 344 31.86 15.53 24.26
C ALA A 344 31.14 14.18 24.06
N GLY A 345 31.51 13.11 24.78
CA GLY A 345 31.01 11.75 24.52
C GLY A 345 29.76 11.30 25.29
N PHE A 346 29.57 11.78 26.54
CA PHE A 346 28.67 11.11 27.49
C PHE A 346 27.22 11.65 27.55
N ALA A 347 26.93 12.81 26.95
CA ALA A 347 25.57 13.36 26.91
C ALA A 347 24.62 12.60 25.96
N ALA A 348 25.14 11.87 24.97
CA ALA A 348 24.32 11.11 24.02
C ALA A 348 23.85 9.75 24.58
N PHE A 349 24.68 9.09 25.40
CA PHE A 349 24.40 7.74 25.91
C PHE A 349 23.37 7.73 27.05
N SER A 350 23.38 8.73 27.94
CA SER A 350 22.42 8.84 29.04
C SER A 350 20.98 9.04 28.52
N VAL A 351 20.79 9.87 27.49
CA VAL A 351 19.49 10.06 26.82
C VAL A 351 19.06 8.78 26.10
N LEU A 352 19.97 8.08 25.41
CA LEU A 352 19.62 6.83 24.70
C LEU A 352 19.26 5.71 25.69
N ALA A 353 20.00 5.57 26.79
CA ALA A 353 19.71 4.61 27.86
C ALA A 353 18.37 4.92 28.54
N ALA A 354 18.10 6.18 28.87
CA ALA A 354 16.79 6.60 29.39
C ALA A 354 15.67 6.31 28.39
N HIS A 355 15.86 6.57 27.09
CA HIS A 355 14.87 6.31 26.06
C HIS A 355 14.62 4.80 25.84
N VAL A 356 15.67 3.96 25.95
CA VAL A 356 15.57 2.49 25.88
C VAL A 356 14.96 1.90 27.15
N VAL A 357 15.25 2.43 28.34
CA VAL A 357 14.63 2.01 29.60
C VAL A 357 13.17 2.45 29.66
N LEU A 358 12.83 3.66 29.22
CA LEU A 358 11.45 4.14 29.13
C LEU A 358 10.68 3.41 28.02
N ARG A 359 11.28 3.10 26.87
CA ARG A 359 10.69 2.17 25.89
C ARG A 359 10.51 0.79 26.48
N ARG A 360 11.50 0.18 27.14
CA ARG A 360 11.37 -1.13 27.79
C ARG A 360 10.29 -1.12 28.87
N ARG A 361 10.15 -0.06 29.68
CA ARG A 361 9.07 0.08 30.68
C ARG A 361 7.70 0.30 30.02
N ARG A 362 7.60 1.09 28.94
CA ARG A 362 6.35 1.32 28.19
C ARG A 362 5.91 0.09 27.39
N THR A 363 6.83 -0.60 26.73
CA THR A 363 6.62 -1.90 26.09
C THR A 363 6.34 -2.99 27.11
N ARG A 364 6.96 -2.99 28.31
CA ARG A 364 6.57 -3.90 29.41
C ARG A 364 5.17 -3.57 29.93
N ARG A 365 4.75 -2.30 30.06
CA ARG A 365 3.35 -1.94 30.40
C ARG A 365 2.35 -2.36 29.31
N ILE A 366 2.66 -2.11 28.04
CA ILE A 366 1.83 -2.53 26.89
C ILE A 366 1.78 -4.07 26.81
N ASN A 367 2.90 -4.76 27.03
CA ASN A 367 2.94 -6.22 27.06
C ASN A 367 2.28 -6.79 28.31
N GLN A 368 2.31 -6.12 29.47
CA GLN A 368 1.55 -6.53 30.66
C GLN A 368 0.05 -6.34 30.46
N LEU A 369 -0.38 -5.28 29.77
CA LEU A 369 -1.77 -5.09 29.36
C LEU A 369 -2.20 -6.12 28.31
N ARG A 370 -1.34 -6.42 27.32
CA ARG A 370 -1.54 -7.52 26.35
C ARG A 370 -1.49 -8.91 26.99
N VAL A 371 -0.70 -9.13 28.05
CA VAL A 371 -0.64 -10.40 28.81
C VAL A 371 -1.87 -10.55 29.71
N LYS A 372 -2.39 -9.47 30.32
CA LYS A 372 -3.72 -9.48 30.95
C LYS A 372 -4.82 -9.74 29.92
N ARG A 373 -4.73 -9.17 28.70
CA ARG A 373 -5.61 -9.48 27.57
C ARG A 373 -5.39 -10.87 26.95
N ARG A 374 -4.26 -11.55 27.22
CA ARG A 374 -4.02 -12.97 26.85
C ARG A 374 -4.46 -13.97 27.92
N ARG A 375 -4.51 -13.58 29.20
CA ARG A 375 -5.18 -14.37 30.25
C ARG A 375 -6.71 -14.33 30.14
N ASN A 376 -7.25 -13.22 29.64
CA ASN A 376 -8.67 -13.08 29.29
C ASN A 376 -8.85 -12.94 27.77
N ALA A 377 -7.97 -13.55 26.96
CA ALA A 377 -8.36 -13.82 25.58
C ALA A 377 -9.43 -14.91 25.68
N PRO A 378 -10.63 -14.73 25.10
CA PRO A 378 -11.50 -15.87 24.91
C PRO A 378 -10.70 -16.90 24.12
N ILE A 379 -10.67 -18.14 24.62
CA ILE A 379 -10.35 -19.26 23.74
C ILE A 379 -11.42 -19.17 22.66
N TYR A 380 -11.06 -18.77 21.45
CA TYR A 380 -11.92 -18.85 20.28
C TYR A 380 -12.15 -20.33 20.01
N ARG A 381 -13.07 -20.93 20.76
CA ARG A 381 -13.82 -22.07 20.30
C ARG A 381 -14.61 -21.55 19.12
N HIS A 382 -14.13 -21.86 17.92
CA HIS A 382 -14.97 -21.80 16.75
C HIS A 382 -16.28 -22.52 17.10
N THR A 383 -17.42 -21.89 16.82
CA THR A 383 -18.67 -22.62 16.85
C THR A 383 -18.62 -23.65 15.73
N THR A 384 -19.22 -24.82 15.92
CA THR A 384 -19.33 -25.86 14.87
C THR A 384 -19.89 -25.29 13.56
N GLU A 385 -20.78 -24.30 13.67
CA GLU A 385 -21.31 -23.52 12.54
C GLU A 385 -20.21 -22.70 11.81
N SER A 386 -19.32 -22.03 12.53
CA SER A 386 -18.22 -21.27 11.91
C SER A 386 -17.20 -22.16 11.21
N GLU A 387 -16.89 -23.34 11.77
CA GLU A 387 -16.03 -24.35 11.13
C GLU A 387 -16.71 -24.92 9.88
N ALA A 388 -18.01 -25.25 9.97
CA ALA A 388 -18.81 -25.73 8.84
C ALA A 388 -18.87 -24.71 7.70
N ARG A 389 -19.09 -23.41 8.00
CA ARG A 389 -19.07 -22.32 7.01
C ARG A 389 -17.71 -22.17 6.35
N GLN A 390 -16.62 -22.20 7.12
CA GLN A 390 -15.27 -22.12 6.57
C GLN A 390 -14.94 -23.33 5.67
N ALA A 391 -15.29 -24.54 6.11
CA ALA A 391 -15.12 -25.76 5.32
C ALA A 391 -16.00 -25.79 4.07
N ALA A 392 -17.20 -25.19 4.10
CA ALA A 392 -18.04 -25.02 2.91
C ALA A 392 -17.39 -24.05 1.91
N LYS A 393 -16.80 -22.93 2.39
CA LYS A 393 -16.08 -22.00 1.53
C LYS A 393 -14.82 -22.61 0.89
N HIS A 394 -14.08 -23.45 1.61
CA HIS A 394 -12.96 -24.19 1.02
C HIS A 394 -13.42 -25.14 -0.10
N ARG A 395 -14.44 -25.99 0.14
CA ARG A 395 -14.99 -26.86 -0.91
C ARG A 395 -15.53 -26.09 -2.11
N ALA A 396 -16.10 -24.91 -1.89
CA ALA A 396 -16.54 -24.03 -2.97
C ALA A 396 -15.34 -23.57 -3.82
N ALA A 397 -14.28 -23.07 -3.19
CA ALA A 397 -13.03 -22.68 -3.84
C ALA A 397 -12.37 -23.82 -4.63
N ASP A 398 -12.30 -25.02 -4.05
CA ASP A 398 -11.72 -26.21 -4.70
C ASP A 398 -12.53 -26.66 -5.92
N ARG A 399 -13.87 -26.57 -5.84
CA ARG A 399 -14.77 -26.85 -6.97
C ARG A 399 -14.62 -25.81 -8.09
N LEU A 400 -14.45 -24.53 -7.76
CA LEU A 400 -14.20 -23.46 -8.73
C LEU A 400 -12.87 -23.70 -9.46
N ASP A 401 -11.78 -23.97 -8.75
CA ASP A 401 -10.48 -24.27 -9.36
C ASP A 401 -10.56 -25.51 -10.27
N SER A 402 -11.16 -26.60 -9.76
CA SER A 402 -11.39 -27.83 -10.55
C SER A 402 -12.20 -27.58 -11.82
N GLY A 403 -13.21 -26.70 -11.74
CA GLY A 403 -14.02 -26.26 -12.89
C GLY A 403 -13.21 -25.45 -13.90
N LEU A 404 -12.39 -24.50 -13.45
CA LEU A 404 -11.50 -23.70 -14.31
C LEU A 404 -10.46 -24.58 -15.01
N ARG A 405 -9.80 -25.49 -14.28
CA ARG A 405 -8.85 -26.46 -14.88
C ARG A 405 -9.53 -27.41 -15.86
N ARG A 406 -10.80 -27.77 -15.63
CA ARG A 406 -11.58 -28.56 -16.58
C ARG A 406 -11.91 -27.80 -17.86
N LEU A 407 -12.18 -26.49 -17.78
CA LEU A 407 -12.31 -25.64 -18.96
C LEU A 407 -10.99 -25.54 -19.73
N THR A 408 -9.84 -25.40 -19.05
CA THR A 408 -8.53 -25.41 -19.72
C THR A 408 -8.34 -26.65 -20.59
N ILE A 409 -8.66 -27.84 -20.05
CA ILE A 409 -8.58 -29.11 -20.80
C ILE A 409 -9.60 -29.13 -21.94
N GLY A 410 -10.85 -28.74 -21.65
CA GLY A 410 -11.97 -28.86 -22.58
C GLY A 410 -11.92 -27.90 -23.77
N LEU A 411 -11.27 -26.74 -23.62
CA LEU A 411 -11.03 -25.78 -24.70
C LEU A 411 -9.79 -26.14 -25.56
N GLY A 412 -9.04 -27.17 -25.18
CA GLY A 412 -7.82 -27.60 -25.87
C GLY A 412 -8.07 -27.93 -27.34
N GLY A 413 -7.24 -27.39 -28.23
CA GLY A 413 -7.33 -27.63 -29.68
C GLY A 413 -8.33 -26.76 -30.44
N ARG A 414 -9.09 -25.88 -29.76
CA ARG A 414 -9.95 -24.88 -30.42
C ARG A 414 -9.15 -23.83 -31.19
N ALA A 415 -9.72 -23.34 -32.29
CA ALA A 415 -9.20 -22.19 -33.01
C ALA A 415 -9.40 -20.90 -32.20
N ALA A 416 -8.56 -19.89 -32.43
CA ALA A 416 -8.59 -18.65 -31.65
C ALA A 416 -9.93 -17.86 -31.72
N TRP A 417 -10.75 -18.10 -32.75
CA TRP A 417 -12.09 -17.50 -32.91
C TRP A 417 -13.21 -18.31 -32.25
N GLU A 418 -12.95 -19.56 -31.85
CA GLU A 418 -13.85 -20.45 -31.09
C GLU A 418 -13.63 -20.32 -29.56
N MET A 419 -12.66 -19.49 -29.16
CA MET A 419 -12.32 -19.25 -27.76
C MET A 419 -13.34 -18.33 -27.09
N PRO A 420 -13.83 -18.65 -25.87
CA PRO A 420 -14.82 -17.85 -25.17
C PRO A 420 -14.22 -16.58 -24.54
N ASP A 421 -14.87 -15.42 -24.73
CA ASP A 421 -14.54 -14.20 -23.97
C ASP A 421 -15.21 -14.23 -22.58
N ILE A 422 -14.59 -14.93 -21.63
CA ILE A 422 -15.11 -15.07 -20.25
C ILE A 422 -15.00 -13.74 -19.50
N ALA A 423 -16.13 -13.18 -19.05
CA ALA A 423 -16.17 -11.90 -18.34
C ALA A 423 -16.20 -12.05 -16.81
N ALA A 424 -16.92 -13.06 -16.32
CA ALA A 424 -17.19 -13.29 -14.91
C ALA A 424 -17.50 -14.76 -14.64
N ALA A 425 -17.51 -15.15 -13.36
CA ALA A 425 -18.05 -16.42 -12.90
C ALA A 425 -18.93 -16.21 -11.68
N TRP A 426 -19.83 -17.14 -11.40
CA TRP A 426 -20.68 -17.14 -10.21
C TRP A 426 -20.72 -18.54 -9.59
N GLN A 427 -20.81 -18.60 -8.26
CA GLN A 427 -20.90 -19.84 -7.52
C GLN A 427 -21.95 -19.79 -6.42
N HIS A 428 -22.84 -20.78 -6.37
CA HIS A 428 -23.79 -20.96 -5.27
C HIS A 428 -24.13 -22.43 -5.06
N GLY A 429 -24.11 -22.91 -3.81
CA GLY A 429 -24.54 -24.28 -3.48
C GLY A 429 -23.77 -25.43 -4.16
N GLY A 430 -22.65 -25.13 -4.83
CA GLY A 430 -21.90 -26.08 -5.67
C GLY A 430 -22.18 -25.92 -7.17
N ASP A 431 -23.25 -25.23 -7.58
CA ASP A 431 -23.43 -24.81 -8.96
C ASP A 431 -22.39 -23.75 -9.30
N LEU A 432 -21.83 -23.86 -10.50
CA LEU A 432 -20.92 -22.89 -11.10
C LEU A 432 -21.53 -22.37 -12.40
N ALA A 433 -21.43 -21.07 -12.63
CA ALA A 433 -21.76 -20.45 -13.91
C ALA A 433 -20.58 -19.61 -14.41
N VAL A 434 -20.31 -19.68 -15.70
CA VAL A 434 -19.30 -18.87 -16.40
C VAL A 434 -20.03 -17.94 -17.36
N ILE A 435 -19.82 -16.64 -17.17
CA ILE A 435 -20.55 -15.57 -17.85
C ILE A 435 -19.64 -15.05 -18.96
N LEU A 436 -20.15 -15.08 -20.19
CA LEU A 436 -19.42 -14.73 -21.41
C LEU A 436 -19.86 -13.35 -21.91
N ALA A 437 -18.91 -12.53 -22.37
CA ALA A 437 -19.22 -11.24 -22.96
C ALA A 437 -19.81 -11.34 -24.38
N THR A 438 -19.48 -12.40 -25.10
CA THR A 438 -20.02 -12.73 -26.42
C THR A 438 -20.68 -14.12 -26.38
N PRO A 439 -21.76 -14.37 -27.16
CA PRO A 439 -22.35 -15.69 -27.25
C PRO A 439 -21.33 -16.77 -27.65
N CYS A 440 -21.41 -17.94 -27.02
CA CYS A 440 -20.65 -19.13 -27.41
C CYS A 440 -21.43 -20.37 -26.99
N GLU A 441 -22.01 -21.10 -27.96
CA GLU A 441 -23.01 -22.15 -27.68
C GLU A 441 -22.41 -23.56 -27.58
N ASP A 442 -21.08 -23.69 -27.65
CA ASP A 442 -20.35 -24.95 -27.48
C ASP A 442 -19.49 -24.94 -26.20
N PRO A 443 -20.03 -25.30 -25.03
CA PRO A 443 -19.27 -25.53 -23.80
C PRO A 443 -18.63 -26.92 -23.78
N PRO A 444 -17.40 -27.08 -23.27
CA PRO A 444 -16.81 -28.40 -23.14
C PRO A 444 -17.38 -29.18 -21.94
N SER A 445 -17.68 -30.47 -22.15
CA SER A 445 -18.20 -31.37 -21.11
C SER A 445 -17.30 -31.39 -19.86
N PRO A 446 -17.85 -31.28 -18.63
CA PRO A 446 -19.28 -31.38 -18.27
C PRO A 446 -20.00 -30.02 -18.09
N PHE A 447 -19.55 -28.94 -18.74
CA PHE A 447 -20.33 -27.70 -18.78
C PHE A 447 -21.47 -27.81 -19.81
N GLU A 448 -22.59 -27.17 -19.50
CA GLU A 448 -23.81 -27.13 -20.30
C GLU A 448 -24.18 -25.68 -20.64
N VAL A 449 -24.92 -25.47 -21.73
CA VAL A 449 -25.44 -24.13 -22.08
C VAL A 449 -26.64 -23.80 -21.19
N ARG A 450 -26.52 -22.78 -20.35
CA ARG A 450 -27.65 -22.20 -19.61
C ARG A 450 -28.32 -21.07 -20.40
N SER A 451 -27.52 -20.29 -21.12
CA SER A 451 -27.95 -19.26 -22.07
C SER A 451 -26.83 -19.04 -23.10
N PRO A 452 -27.06 -18.32 -24.21
CA PRO A 452 -26.01 -18.06 -25.21
C PRO A 452 -24.73 -17.44 -24.61
N ASN A 453 -24.87 -16.66 -23.53
CA ASN A 453 -23.80 -15.99 -22.80
C ASN A 453 -23.48 -16.63 -21.43
N THR A 454 -24.00 -17.82 -21.12
CA THR A 454 -23.75 -18.47 -19.83
C THR A 454 -23.59 -19.97 -19.97
N TRP A 455 -22.41 -20.46 -19.62
CA TRP A 455 -22.18 -21.88 -19.37
C TRP A 455 -22.43 -22.19 -17.90
N SER A 456 -22.98 -23.36 -17.60
CA SER A 456 -23.14 -23.83 -16.21
C SER A 456 -22.59 -25.22 -16.01
N LEU A 457 -22.04 -25.46 -14.83
CA LEU A 457 -21.61 -26.74 -14.33
C LEU A 457 -22.43 -27.06 -13.07
N PRO A 458 -23.43 -27.96 -13.15
CA PRO A 458 -24.29 -28.30 -12.02
C PRO A 458 -23.51 -28.87 -10.84
N ALA A 459 -24.01 -28.67 -9.61
CA ALA A 459 -23.41 -29.21 -8.38
C ALA A 459 -23.26 -30.75 -8.39
N THR A 460 -24.17 -31.44 -9.08
CA THR A 460 -24.17 -32.90 -9.26
C THR A 460 -23.14 -33.42 -10.27
N ALA A 461 -22.59 -32.56 -11.12
CA ALA A 461 -21.61 -32.97 -12.11
C ALA A 461 -20.28 -33.35 -11.44
N HIS A 462 -19.81 -34.56 -11.74
CA HIS A 462 -18.52 -35.07 -11.27
C HIS A 462 -17.36 -34.42 -12.04
N ILE A 463 -16.45 -33.79 -11.30
CA ILE A 463 -15.17 -33.27 -11.79
C ILE A 463 -14.06 -33.84 -10.91
N SER A 464 -12.89 -34.12 -11.50
CA SER A 464 -11.73 -34.56 -10.73
C SER A 464 -11.19 -33.39 -9.91
N GLU A 465 -11.10 -33.57 -8.58
CA GLU A 465 -10.54 -32.57 -7.65
C GLU A 465 -9.03 -32.38 -7.82
N SER A 466 -8.36 -33.28 -8.55
CA SER A 466 -6.97 -33.12 -8.98
C SER A 466 -6.87 -33.09 -10.50
N SER A 467 -6.21 -32.05 -11.02
CA SER A 467 -5.88 -31.88 -12.43
C SER A 467 -4.53 -31.17 -12.54
N PRO A 468 -3.58 -31.67 -13.36
CA PRO A 468 -2.30 -31.00 -13.60
C PRO A 468 -2.43 -29.84 -14.60
N ALA A 469 -3.61 -29.62 -15.20
CA ALA A 469 -3.81 -28.52 -16.14
C ALA A 469 -3.74 -27.16 -15.41
N PRO A 470 -3.14 -26.12 -16.03
CA PRO A 470 -3.08 -24.80 -15.43
C PRO A 470 -4.48 -24.20 -15.29
N SER A 471 -4.69 -23.42 -14.23
CA SER A 471 -5.91 -22.63 -14.06
C SER A 471 -6.12 -21.70 -15.25
N LEU A 472 -7.34 -21.70 -15.78
CA LEU A 472 -7.70 -20.87 -16.93
C LEU A 472 -7.61 -19.37 -16.62
N LEU A 473 -8.02 -18.99 -15.39
CA LEU A 473 -8.24 -17.61 -14.95
C LEU A 473 -7.55 -17.35 -13.58
N PRO A 474 -6.20 -17.35 -13.50
CA PRO A 474 -5.48 -17.05 -12.28
C PRO A 474 -5.62 -15.58 -11.82
N GLY A 475 -6.11 -14.69 -12.69
CA GLY A 475 -6.54 -13.33 -12.35
C GLY A 475 -8.02 -13.18 -11.94
N LEU A 476 -8.74 -14.27 -11.64
CA LEU A 476 -10.15 -14.24 -11.21
C LEU A 476 -10.29 -13.73 -9.76
N LEU A 477 -11.15 -12.73 -9.55
CA LEU A 477 -11.31 -11.97 -8.30
C LEU A 477 -12.72 -12.12 -7.70
N SER A 478 -12.89 -12.50 -6.42
CA SER A 478 -14.21 -12.51 -5.77
C SER A 478 -14.59 -11.11 -5.29
N VAL A 479 -15.58 -10.49 -5.93
CA VAL A 479 -15.91 -9.07 -5.70
C VAL A 479 -17.06 -8.88 -4.69
N GLY A 480 -17.95 -9.85 -4.54
CA GLY A 480 -19.12 -9.73 -3.68
C GLY A 480 -20.07 -10.92 -3.74
N THR A 481 -21.17 -10.84 -3.01
CA THR A 481 -22.25 -11.83 -3.02
C THR A 481 -23.56 -11.23 -3.54
N TRP A 482 -24.27 -11.92 -4.43
CA TRP A 482 -25.59 -11.46 -4.88
C TRP A 482 -26.65 -11.58 -3.77
N ALA A 483 -27.64 -10.68 -3.76
CA ALA A 483 -28.76 -10.73 -2.82
C ALA A 483 -29.55 -12.06 -2.86
N GLN A 484 -29.59 -12.74 -4.01
CA GLN A 484 -30.22 -14.06 -4.19
C GLN A 484 -29.32 -15.22 -3.69
N GLY A 485 -28.09 -14.92 -3.28
CA GLY A 485 -27.07 -15.87 -2.85
C GLY A 485 -25.96 -16.10 -3.87
N GLY A 486 -24.82 -16.57 -3.37
CA GLY A 486 -23.67 -16.97 -4.16
C GLY A 486 -22.62 -15.88 -4.33
N GLU A 487 -21.37 -16.30 -4.51
CA GLU A 487 -20.20 -15.45 -4.72
C GLU A 487 -20.07 -15.11 -6.22
N LEU A 488 -19.83 -13.83 -6.50
CA LEU A 488 -19.61 -13.27 -7.84
C LEU A 488 -18.12 -12.99 -8.03
N PHE A 489 -17.59 -13.50 -9.14
CA PHE A 489 -16.20 -13.38 -9.52
C PHE A 489 -16.04 -12.62 -10.84
N VAL A 490 -14.99 -11.81 -10.95
CA VAL A 490 -14.68 -11.01 -12.13
C VAL A 490 -13.33 -11.40 -12.71
N ASP A 491 -13.25 -11.51 -14.04
CA ASP A 491 -11.98 -11.72 -14.74
C ASP A 491 -11.14 -10.41 -14.73
N GLY A 492 -10.13 -10.39 -13.87
CA GLY A 492 -9.17 -9.30 -13.76
C GLY A 492 -8.28 -9.13 -14.98
N GLU A 493 -7.99 -10.20 -15.74
CA GLU A 493 -7.14 -10.15 -16.94
C GLU A 493 -7.90 -9.61 -18.15
N ARG A 494 -9.22 -9.87 -18.23
CA ARG A 494 -10.11 -9.24 -19.21
C ARG A 494 -10.18 -7.73 -19.02
N THR A 495 -10.35 -7.32 -17.76
CA THR A 495 -10.54 -5.90 -17.42
C THR A 495 -9.22 -5.14 -17.49
N GLY A 496 -8.12 -5.75 -17.04
CA GLY A 496 -6.78 -5.17 -17.00
C GLY A 496 -6.61 -4.16 -15.87
N LEU A 497 -7.52 -3.18 -15.76
CA LEU A 497 -7.62 -2.25 -14.63
C LEU A 497 -9.07 -2.03 -14.20
N ILE A 498 -9.35 -2.22 -12.90
CA ILE A 498 -10.63 -1.94 -12.25
C ILE A 498 -10.43 -0.81 -11.23
N SER A 499 -11.24 0.25 -11.34
CA SER A 499 -11.33 1.30 -10.31
C SER A 499 -12.42 1.00 -9.29
N LEU A 500 -12.09 1.03 -8.00
CA LEU A 500 -13.05 0.97 -6.91
C LEU A 500 -13.40 2.40 -6.48
N VAL A 501 -14.66 2.80 -6.66
CA VAL A 501 -15.12 4.19 -6.49
C VAL A 501 -16.30 4.23 -5.51
N GLY A 502 -16.40 5.26 -4.68
CA GLY A 502 -17.51 5.39 -3.72
C GLY A 502 -17.01 5.62 -2.29
N ASN A 503 -17.59 4.91 -1.32
CA ASN A 503 -17.20 5.05 0.09
C ASN A 503 -15.73 4.62 0.30
N PRO A 504 -14.82 5.52 0.74
CA PRO A 504 -13.39 5.19 0.84
C PRO A 504 -13.08 4.00 1.76
N GLN A 505 -13.85 3.82 2.83
CA GLN A 505 -13.62 2.71 3.75
C GLN A 505 -14.07 1.38 3.12
N CYS A 506 -15.27 1.31 2.55
CA CYS A 506 -15.76 0.09 1.88
C CYS A 506 -14.90 -0.26 0.65
N CYS A 507 -14.44 0.74 -0.10
CA CYS A 507 -13.48 0.56 -1.20
C CYS A 507 -12.13 -0.02 -0.71
N ASP A 508 -11.55 0.51 0.36
CA ASP A 508 -10.29 -0.02 0.92
C ASP A 508 -10.51 -1.41 1.60
N ASP A 509 -11.68 -1.68 2.17
CA ASP A 509 -12.06 -2.98 2.76
C ASP A 509 -12.21 -4.07 1.68
N LEU A 510 -12.81 -3.75 0.53
CA LEU A 510 -12.84 -4.62 -0.65
C LEU A 510 -11.44 -4.79 -1.25
N LEU A 511 -10.64 -3.73 -1.37
CA LEU A 511 -9.28 -3.81 -1.89
C LEU A 511 -8.38 -4.71 -1.03
N ARG A 512 -8.50 -4.63 0.31
CA ARG A 512 -7.80 -5.54 1.24
C ARG A 512 -8.28 -6.97 1.10
N PHE A 513 -9.59 -7.19 0.95
CA PHE A 513 -10.15 -8.52 0.72
C PHE A 513 -9.55 -9.16 -0.54
N LEU A 514 -9.62 -8.46 -1.68
CA LEU A 514 -9.12 -8.93 -2.96
C LEU A 514 -7.60 -9.24 -2.93
N ALA A 515 -6.81 -8.39 -2.27
CA ALA A 515 -5.38 -8.61 -2.12
C ALA A 515 -5.04 -9.82 -1.22
N ALA A 516 -5.83 -10.06 -0.17
CA ALA A 516 -5.67 -11.20 0.74
C ALA A 516 -6.14 -12.52 0.11
N GLU A 517 -7.23 -12.48 -0.66
CA GLU A 517 -7.73 -13.60 -1.44
C GLU A 517 -6.74 -14.02 -2.53
N ALA A 518 -6.29 -13.09 -3.38
CA ALA A 518 -5.29 -13.37 -4.41
C ALA A 518 -3.98 -13.96 -3.84
N ALA A 519 -3.61 -13.57 -2.61
CA ALA A 519 -2.45 -14.12 -1.90
C ALA A 519 -2.59 -15.61 -1.52
N THR A 520 -3.83 -16.13 -1.43
CA THR A 520 -4.15 -17.41 -0.77
C THR A 520 -4.94 -18.41 -1.62
N VAL A 521 -5.68 -17.98 -2.64
CA VAL A 521 -6.50 -18.90 -3.47
C VAL A 521 -5.68 -19.87 -4.32
N SER A 522 -6.24 -21.06 -4.50
CA SER A 522 -5.67 -22.20 -5.23
C SER A 522 -5.56 -21.94 -6.73
N TRP A 523 -6.61 -21.41 -7.36
CA TRP A 523 -6.65 -21.16 -8.81
C TRP A 523 -5.70 -20.06 -9.31
N ALA A 524 -5.03 -19.33 -8.42
CA ALA A 524 -4.09 -18.26 -8.78
C ALA A 524 -2.67 -18.79 -9.06
N ASP A 525 -2.57 -19.78 -9.94
CA ASP A 525 -1.31 -20.45 -10.36
C ASP A 525 -0.23 -19.44 -10.76
N ASP A 526 0.98 -19.64 -10.22
CA ASP A 526 2.19 -18.81 -10.45
C ASP A 526 1.99 -17.29 -10.46
N THR A 527 0.97 -16.80 -9.74
CA THR A 527 0.68 -15.37 -9.65
C THR A 527 1.74 -14.61 -8.85
N SER A 528 1.94 -13.36 -9.24
CA SER A 528 2.72 -12.38 -8.48
C SER A 528 1.77 -11.30 -7.99
N VAL A 529 1.56 -11.21 -6.67
CA VAL A 529 0.70 -10.21 -6.05
C VAL A 529 1.57 -9.06 -5.54
N VAL A 530 1.31 -7.84 -6.01
CA VAL A 530 1.99 -6.62 -5.57
C VAL A 530 1.00 -5.72 -4.86
N VAL A 531 1.38 -5.17 -3.71
CA VAL A 531 0.54 -4.25 -2.92
C VAL A 531 1.24 -2.90 -2.74
N ALA A 532 0.51 -1.81 -2.94
CA ALA A 532 1.02 -0.44 -2.88
C ALA A 532 -0.01 0.54 -2.29
N GLY A 533 0.45 1.61 -1.65
CA GLY A 533 -0.41 2.70 -1.15
C GLY A 533 -1.22 2.41 0.12
N PHE A 534 -1.36 1.14 0.52
CA PHE A 534 -2.02 0.72 1.77
C PHE A 534 -1.29 1.23 3.03
N SER A 535 -1.91 1.06 4.20
CA SER A 535 -1.24 1.34 5.48
C SER A 535 -0.04 0.42 5.69
N THR A 536 0.94 0.86 6.49
CA THR A 536 2.13 0.03 6.79
C THR A 536 1.79 -1.25 7.57
N ALA A 537 0.66 -1.27 8.28
CA ALA A 537 0.17 -2.46 8.96
C ALA A 537 -0.43 -3.46 7.95
N ASP A 538 -1.30 -2.98 7.07
CA ASP A 538 -1.94 -3.82 6.03
C ASP A 538 -0.90 -4.41 5.07
N MET A 539 0.07 -3.62 4.60
CA MET A 539 1.15 -4.13 3.73
C MET A 539 2.00 -5.20 4.43
N GLY A 540 2.22 -5.05 5.74
CA GLY A 540 2.93 -6.04 6.55
C GLY A 540 2.12 -7.33 6.76
N ALA A 541 0.81 -7.21 6.98
CA ALA A 541 -0.09 -8.35 7.14
C ALA A 541 -0.29 -9.11 5.82
N LEU A 542 -0.57 -8.42 4.71
CA LEU A 542 -0.69 -9.01 3.37
C LEU A 542 0.58 -9.76 2.96
N ALA A 543 1.76 -9.19 3.24
CA ALA A 543 3.03 -9.87 2.96
C ALA A 543 3.27 -11.13 3.84
N GLU A 544 2.67 -11.19 5.03
CA GLU A 544 2.77 -12.34 5.93
C GLU A 544 1.88 -13.51 5.49
N LEU A 545 0.71 -13.23 4.88
CA LEU A 545 -0.23 -14.27 4.40
C LEU A 545 0.46 -15.27 3.47
N ASN A 546 1.24 -14.77 2.51
CA ASN A 546 2.03 -15.59 1.60
C ASN A 546 3.30 -14.86 1.12
N PRO A 547 4.44 -15.00 1.84
CA PRO A 547 5.69 -14.30 1.51
C PRO A 547 6.34 -14.72 0.18
N ARG A 548 5.87 -15.79 -0.46
CA ARG A 548 6.34 -16.23 -1.80
C ARG A 548 5.59 -15.50 -2.91
N ARG A 549 4.27 -15.33 -2.75
CA ARG A 549 3.36 -14.71 -3.73
C ARG A 549 3.25 -13.18 -3.59
N VAL A 550 3.23 -12.66 -2.35
CA VAL A 550 2.97 -11.24 -2.07
C VAL A 550 4.25 -10.43 -1.96
N ARG A 551 4.28 -9.26 -2.61
CA ARG A 551 5.37 -8.29 -2.54
C ARG A 551 4.85 -6.88 -2.25
N VAL A 552 5.50 -6.19 -1.31
CA VAL A 552 5.22 -4.78 -1.02
C VAL A 552 6.04 -3.91 -1.97
N ALA A 553 5.38 -2.99 -2.68
CA ALA A 553 6.06 -2.02 -3.54
C ALA A 553 6.76 -0.91 -2.73
N VAL A 554 7.83 -0.35 -3.28
CA VAL A 554 8.56 0.77 -2.64
C VAL A 554 7.79 2.09 -2.75
N SER A 555 7.09 2.30 -3.87
CA SER A 555 6.13 3.38 -4.08
C SER A 555 5.06 2.98 -5.09
N VAL A 556 3.96 3.74 -5.17
CA VAL A 556 2.89 3.50 -6.15
C VAL A 556 3.36 3.79 -7.58
N ASP A 557 4.10 4.88 -7.82
CA ASP A 557 4.68 5.17 -9.15
C ASP A 557 5.59 4.03 -9.65
N ASP A 558 6.40 3.46 -8.76
CA ASP A 558 7.29 2.34 -9.06
C ASP A 558 6.50 1.05 -9.36
N ALA A 559 5.41 0.80 -8.63
CA ALA A 559 4.50 -0.32 -8.90
C ALA A 559 3.82 -0.18 -10.28
N ILE A 560 3.27 1.00 -10.57
CA ILE A 560 2.64 1.34 -11.86
C ILE A 560 3.65 1.16 -13.01
N ALA A 561 4.86 1.72 -12.88
CA ALA A 561 5.89 1.62 -13.90
C ALA A 561 6.36 0.17 -14.14
N ARG A 562 6.49 -0.63 -13.07
CA ARG A 562 6.84 -2.06 -13.19
C ARG A 562 5.74 -2.86 -13.88
N ILE A 563 4.47 -2.66 -13.53
CA ILE A 563 3.39 -3.45 -14.12
C ILE A 563 3.08 -3.04 -15.56
N ALA A 564 3.16 -1.74 -15.89
CA ALA A 564 3.10 -1.25 -17.27
C ALA A 564 4.20 -1.90 -18.14
N LYS A 565 5.44 -1.95 -17.63
CA LYS A 565 6.54 -2.65 -18.30
C LYS A 565 6.28 -4.15 -18.44
N ARG A 566 5.65 -4.79 -17.45
CA ARG A 566 5.31 -6.22 -17.50
C ARG A 566 4.23 -6.50 -18.55
N ALA A 567 3.18 -5.67 -18.62
CA ALA A 567 2.14 -5.76 -19.65
C ALA A 567 2.74 -5.67 -21.06
N ALA A 568 3.64 -4.72 -21.30
CA ALA A 568 4.33 -4.57 -22.59
C ALA A 568 5.24 -5.78 -22.94
N ILE A 569 5.93 -6.37 -21.96
CA ILE A 569 6.74 -7.59 -22.15
C ILE A 569 5.84 -8.78 -22.48
N ASN A 570 4.77 -9.00 -21.71
CA ASN A 570 3.83 -10.10 -21.93
C ASN A 570 3.16 -9.98 -23.31
N SER A 571 2.77 -8.76 -23.73
CA SER A 571 2.25 -8.49 -25.09
C SER A 571 3.28 -8.77 -26.20
N ALA A 572 4.56 -8.44 -25.98
CA ALA A 572 5.61 -8.74 -26.94
C ALA A 572 5.82 -10.25 -27.09
N MET A 573 5.81 -10.98 -25.97
CA MET A 573 5.86 -12.44 -25.98
C MET A 573 4.63 -13.03 -26.69
N LEU A 574 3.41 -12.53 -26.47
CA LEU A 574 2.17 -13.12 -27.03
C LEU A 574 2.20 -13.08 -28.57
N ARG A 575 2.70 -11.96 -29.11
CA ARG A 575 2.91 -11.78 -30.55
C ARG A 575 4.01 -12.69 -31.11
N ASP A 576 5.10 -12.89 -30.38
CA ASP A 576 6.18 -13.81 -30.78
C ASP A 576 5.68 -15.26 -30.82
N ALA A 577 4.93 -15.67 -29.80
CA ALA A 577 4.23 -16.95 -29.71
C ALA A 577 2.95 -17.04 -30.57
N ARG A 578 2.67 -16.04 -31.42
CA ARG A 578 1.52 -15.97 -32.36
C ARG A 578 0.15 -16.27 -31.72
N THR A 579 -0.02 -15.89 -30.46
CA THR A 579 -1.23 -16.16 -29.67
C THR A 579 -1.98 -14.86 -29.38
N THR A 580 -3.31 -14.91 -29.38
CA THR A 580 -4.19 -13.74 -29.19
C THR A 580 -4.15 -13.21 -27.76
N ASP A 581 -4.21 -14.08 -26.76
CA ASP A 581 -4.26 -13.72 -25.35
C ASP A 581 -3.70 -14.81 -24.40
N THR A 582 -3.72 -14.52 -23.10
CA THR A 582 -3.31 -15.47 -22.05
C THR A 582 -4.23 -16.69 -21.90
N ILE A 583 -5.51 -16.63 -22.29
CA ILE A 583 -6.41 -17.79 -22.24
C ILE A 583 -5.98 -18.81 -23.30
N ALA A 584 -5.86 -18.37 -24.55
CA ALA A 584 -5.38 -19.19 -25.66
C ALA A 584 -3.95 -19.72 -25.41
N ALA A 585 -3.08 -18.94 -24.74
CA ALA A 585 -1.73 -19.38 -24.40
C ALA A 585 -1.70 -20.50 -23.36
N ARG A 586 -2.57 -20.45 -22.34
CA ARG A 586 -2.70 -21.50 -21.31
C ARG A 586 -3.32 -22.78 -21.87
N VAL A 587 -4.40 -22.63 -22.63
CA VAL A 587 -5.15 -23.75 -23.23
C VAL A 587 -4.28 -24.56 -24.19
N ASN A 588 -3.43 -23.90 -24.98
CA ASN A 588 -2.51 -24.55 -25.91
C ASN A 588 -1.12 -24.86 -25.29
N ASN A 589 -0.95 -24.68 -23.98
CA ASN A 589 0.28 -24.88 -23.21
C ASN A 589 1.54 -24.26 -23.84
N ILE A 590 1.45 -23.01 -24.29
CA ILE A 590 2.41 -22.42 -25.23
C ILE A 590 3.76 -22.03 -24.58
N THR A 591 3.88 -21.94 -23.25
CA THR A 591 5.17 -21.99 -22.51
C THR A 591 4.98 -21.94 -20.99
N ASP A 592 5.50 -22.92 -20.25
CA ASP A 592 5.29 -23.09 -18.78
C ASP A 592 5.76 -21.94 -17.87
N THR A 593 6.60 -21.01 -18.31
CA THR A 593 7.29 -20.07 -17.37
C THR A 593 7.32 -18.58 -17.77
N ALA A 594 6.92 -18.21 -18.99
CA ALA A 594 7.07 -16.82 -19.45
C ALA A 594 5.99 -15.85 -18.92
N TRP A 595 4.79 -16.37 -18.61
CA TRP A 595 3.52 -15.63 -18.52
C TRP A 595 2.81 -15.70 -17.16
N SER A 596 3.56 -15.68 -16.06
CA SER A 596 2.94 -15.55 -14.72
C SER A 596 1.98 -14.35 -14.69
N THR A 597 0.82 -14.49 -14.04
CA THR A 597 -0.16 -13.40 -13.95
C THR A 597 0.22 -12.44 -12.84
N HIS A 598 0.23 -11.14 -13.14
CA HIS A 598 0.70 -10.10 -12.22
C HIS A 598 -0.48 -9.28 -11.75
N LEU A 599 -0.77 -9.33 -10.45
CA LEU A 599 -1.83 -8.58 -9.82
C LEU A 599 -1.21 -7.41 -9.04
N LEU A 600 -1.75 -6.20 -9.20
CA LEU A 600 -1.35 -5.01 -8.45
C LEU A 600 -2.56 -4.37 -7.78
N PHE A 601 -2.53 -4.31 -6.45
CA PHE A 601 -3.54 -3.65 -5.63
C PHE A 601 -3.01 -2.31 -5.12
N ILE A 602 -3.75 -1.22 -5.34
CA ILE A 602 -3.33 0.17 -5.04
C ILE A 602 -4.38 0.88 -4.20
N ALA A 603 -4.04 1.22 -2.95
CA ALA A 603 -4.89 2.08 -2.13
C ALA A 603 -4.62 3.57 -2.42
N ASP A 604 -5.44 4.16 -3.29
CA ASP A 604 -5.38 5.56 -3.72
C ASP A 604 -6.77 6.23 -3.76
N ALA A 605 -7.61 5.97 -2.75
CA ALA A 605 -8.97 6.50 -2.64
C ALA A 605 -9.10 8.04 -2.79
N TRP A 606 -7.99 8.78 -2.71
CA TRP A 606 -7.92 10.25 -2.83
C TRP A 606 -7.37 10.73 -4.19
N GLY A 607 -6.95 9.82 -5.07
CA GLY A 607 -6.56 10.12 -6.45
C GLY A 607 -5.21 10.81 -6.62
N GLU A 608 -4.23 10.52 -5.76
CA GLU A 608 -2.86 11.05 -5.91
C GLU A 608 -2.22 10.58 -7.23
N TYR A 609 -2.64 9.43 -7.77
CA TYR A 609 -2.09 8.79 -8.96
C TYR A 609 -3.10 8.67 -10.11
N SER A 610 -4.24 9.38 -10.07
CA SER A 610 -5.33 9.23 -11.06
C SER A 610 -4.88 9.41 -12.52
N ARG A 611 -3.96 10.34 -12.81
CA ARG A 611 -3.43 10.53 -14.17
C ARG A 611 -2.55 9.36 -14.62
N GLN A 612 -1.72 8.83 -13.74
CA GLN A 612 -0.91 7.64 -14.01
C GLN A 612 -1.81 6.42 -14.24
N LEU A 613 -2.88 6.27 -13.46
CA LEU A 613 -3.83 5.15 -13.58
C LEU A 613 -4.71 5.25 -14.82
N GLN A 614 -5.15 6.45 -15.21
CA GLN A 614 -5.83 6.68 -16.50
C GLN A 614 -4.92 6.37 -17.69
N SER A 615 -3.64 6.75 -17.62
CA SER A 615 -2.66 6.41 -18.65
C SER A 615 -2.39 4.90 -18.71
N LEU A 616 -2.42 4.20 -17.57
CA LEU A 616 -2.28 2.76 -17.49
C LEU A 616 -3.52 2.02 -18.03
N ASP A 617 -4.73 2.45 -17.69
CA ASP A 617 -5.98 1.87 -18.24
C ASP A 617 -6.02 2.00 -19.76
N ALA A 618 -5.66 3.16 -20.32
CA ALA A 618 -5.56 3.35 -21.77
C ALA A 618 -4.52 2.42 -22.43
N GLN A 619 -3.38 2.17 -21.78
CA GLN A 619 -2.38 1.20 -22.26
C GLN A 619 -2.92 -0.23 -22.18
N LEU A 620 -3.51 -0.64 -21.06
CA LEU A 620 -4.05 -2.00 -20.89
C LEU A 620 -5.25 -2.27 -21.81
N ALA A 621 -6.09 -1.27 -22.07
CA ALA A 621 -7.16 -1.35 -23.06
C ALA A 621 -6.64 -1.60 -24.48
N ALA A 622 -5.50 -1.02 -24.86
CA ALA A 622 -4.86 -1.24 -26.15
C ALA A 622 -4.08 -2.57 -26.25
N LEU A 623 -3.63 -3.12 -25.12
CA LEU A 623 -2.91 -4.40 -25.06
C LEU A 623 -3.83 -5.61 -24.93
N GLY A 624 -5.01 -5.45 -24.32
CA GLY A 624 -5.95 -6.53 -24.04
C GLY A 624 -5.47 -7.47 -22.93
N ARG A 625 -5.84 -8.74 -23.04
CA ARG A 625 -5.60 -9.81 -22.06
C ARG A 625 -4.13 -10.26 -22.05
N VAL A 626 -3.29 -9.58 -21.27
CA VAL A 626 -1.83 -9.80 -21.21
C VAL A 626 -1.30 -10.31 -19.86
N GLY A 627 -2.14 -10.99 -19.07
CA GLY A 627 -1.72 -11.55 -17.78
C GLY A 627 -1.39 -10.49 -16.72
N VAL A 628 -2.10 -9.37 -16.76
CA VAL A 628 -1.95 -8.23 -15.84
C VAL A 628 -3.31 -7.83 -15.32
N VAL A 629 -3.40 -7.66 -14.00
CA VAL A 629 -4.59 -7.20 -13.27
C VAL A 629 -4.18 -6.04 -12.38
N VAL A 630 -4.92 -4.94 -12.45
CA VAL A 630 -4.75 -3.78 -11.55
C VAL A 630 -6.07 -3.48 -10.89
N VAL A 631 -6.10 -3.40 -9.57
CA VAL A 631 -7.27 -2.91 -8.82
C VAL A 631 -6.83 -1.72 -7.98
N ALA A 632 -7.51 -0.58 -8.15
CA ALA A 632 -7.13 0.65 -7.45
C ALA A 632 -8.36 1.32 -6.84
N THR A 633 -8.29 1.71 -5.56
CA THR A 633 -9.28 2.66 -5.02
C THR A 633 -9.04 4.03 -5.66
N GLN A 634 -10.10 4.71 -6.12
CA GLN A 634 -10.02 5.98 -6.86
C GLN A 634 -11.23 6.89 -6.58
N PRO A 635 -11.07 8.23 -6.66
CA PRO A 635 -12.18 9.18 -6.54
C PRO A 635 -12.95 9.36 -7.86
N SER A 636 -12.57 8.70 -8.94
CA SER A 636 -13.20 8.81 -10.26
C SER A 636 -13.07 7.49 -11.03
N PRO A 637 -14.09 7.08 -11.79
CA PRO A 637 -14.06 5.82 -12.53
C PRO A 637 -13.09 5.86 -13.71
N THR A 638 -12.50 4.70 -13.99
CA THR A 638 -11.81 4.35 -15.24
C THR A 638 -12.79 3.61 -16.17
N ARG A 639 -12.31 3.01 -17.29
CA ARG A 639 -13.14 2.25 -18.22
C ARG A 639 -13.97 1.15 -17.55
N TRP A 640 -13.36 0.41 -16.61
CA TRP A 640 -14.06 -0.52 -15.73
C TRP A 640 -14.05 0.02 -14.31
N SER A 641 -15.24 0.16 -13.74
CA SER A 641 -15.41 0.62 -12.36
C SER A 641 -16.38 -0.27 -11.60
N ALA A 642 -16.11 -0.41 -10.31
CA ALA A 642 -17.02 -0.91 -9.32
C ALA A 642 -17.40 0.25 -8.40
N GLN A 643 -18.69 0.55 -8.30
CA GLN A 643 -19.20 1.53 -7.35
C GLN A 643 -19.56 0.83 -6.05
N ILE A 644 -19.03 1.32 -4.91
CA ILE A 644 -19.30 0.75 -3.58
C ILE A 644 -19.90 1.82 -2.67
N SER A 645 -21.13 1.58 -2.24
CA SER A 645 -21.89 2.45 -1.35
C SER A 645 -21.48 2.30 0.11
N ALA A 646 -21.96 3.21 0.97
CA ALA A 646 -21.63 3.21 2.40
C ALA A 646 -22.25 2.04 3.21
N ASP A 647 -23.27 1.39 2.66
CA ASP A 647 -23.88 0.16 3.19
C ASP A 647 -23.16 -1.11 2.71
N GLY A 648 -22.15 -0.97 1.85
CA GLY A 648 -21.43 -2.09 1.23
C GLY A 648 -22.10 -2.65 -0.03
N SER A 649 -23.17 -2.05 -0.55
CA SER A 649 -23.71 -2.44 -1.86
C SER A 649 -22.70 -2.13 -2.98
N LEU A 650 -22.63 -3.04 -3.96
CA LEU A 650 -21.70 -3.08 -5.08
C LEU A 650 -22.48 -3.03 -6.39
N GLU A 651 -22.13 -2.08 -7.25
CA GLU A 651 -22.66 -1.97 -8.60
C GLU A 651 -21.55 -2.00 -9.66
N MET A 652 -21.79 -2.74 -10.74
CA MET A 652 -20.92 -2.78 -11.91
C MET A 652 -21.80 -2.76 -13.17
N ALA A 653 -22.11 -1.55 -13.64
CA ALA A 653 -23.01 -1.32 -14.79
C ALA A 653 -22.60 -2.11 -16.05
N TRP A 654 -21.29 -2.32 -16.25
CA TRP A 654 -20.72 -3.04 -17.38
C TRP A 654 -20.88 -4.58 -17.33
N LEU A 655 -21.35 -5.14 -16.20
CA LEU A 655 -21.83 -6.51 -16.06
C LEU A 655 -23.35 -6.58 -15.79
N ALA A 656 -24.06 -5.45 -15.84
CA ALA A 656 -25.44 -5.33 -15.35
C ALA A 656 -25.63 -5.83 -13.90
N VAL A 657 -24.60 -5.67 -13.06
CA VAL A 657 -24.62 -6.15 -11.66
C VAL A 657 -25.14 -5.06 -10.74
N THR A 658 -26.25 -5.37 -10.07
CA THR A 658 -26.94 -4.54 -9.06
C THR A 658 -27.36 -5.41 -7.88
N GLY A 659 -27.45 -4.84 -6.67
CA GLY A 659 -27.90 -5.60 -5.49
C GLY A 659 -26.91 -6.69 -5.04
N THR A 660 -25.62 -6.52 -5.37
CA THR A 660 -24.52 -7.31 -4.80
C THR A 660 -24.03 -6.63 -3.53
N THR A 661 -23.61 -7.38 -2.52
CA THR A 661 -22.86 -6.85 -1.37
C THR A 661 -21.37 -7.08 -1.63
N ALA A 662 -20.56 -6.03 -1.58
CA ALA A 662 -19.10 -6.14 -1.72
C ALA A 662 -18.51 -7.05 -0.64
N CYS A 663 -17.51 -7.86 -0.99
CA CYS A 663 -16.68 -8.51 0.00
C CYS A 663 -15.91 -7.46 0.81
N GLN A 664 -15.76 -7.66 2.12
CA GLN A 664 -15.11 -6.70 3.02
C GLN A 664 -14.10 -7.39 3.93
N LEU A 665 -12.90 -6.82 4.03
CA LEU A 665 -11.88 -7.22 5.01
C LEU A 665 -11.29 -5.98 5.68
N SER A 666 -11.68 -5.76 6.94
CA SER A 666 -11.12 -4.68 7.76
C SER A 666 -9.64 -4.93 8.10
N SER A 667 -8.91 -3.85 8.38
CA SER A 667 -7.50 -3.93 8.80
C SER A 667 -7.30 -4.79 10.06
N ASP A 668 -8.21 -4.71 11.04
CA ASP A 668 -8.17 -5.53 12.26
C ASP A 668 -8.26 -7.04 11.94
N GLN A 669 -9.19 -7.45 11.06
CA GLN A 669 -9.37 -8.85 10.62
C GLN A 669 -8.19 -9.37 9.79
N LEU A 670 -7.65 -8.55 8.88
CA LEU A 670 -6.46 -8.88 8.08
C LEU A 670 -5.24 -9.17 8.97
N ILE A 671 -5.05 -8.37 10.02
CA ILE A 671 -3.96 -8.56 10.98
C ILE A 671 -4.18 -9.85 11.79
N GLU A 672 -5.42 -10.16 12.19
CA GLU A 672 -5.76 -11.40 12.89
C GLU A 672 -5.49 -12.65 12.02
N GLN A 673 -5.87 -12.63 10.74
CA GLN A 673 -5.56 -13.69 9.77
C GLN A 673 -4.05 -13.88 9.59
N ALA A 674 -3.28 -12.79 9.46
CA ALA A 674 -1.83 -12.83 9.35
C ALA A 674 -1.14 -13.36 10.62
N GLU A 675 -1.64 -13.01 11.82
CA GLU A 675 -1.15 -13.57 13.09
C GLU A 675 -1.47 -15.07 13.22
N ALA A 676 -2.65 -15.52 12.77
CA ALA A 676 -3.03 -16.93 12.76
C ALA A 676 -2.16 -17.78 11.82
N ILE A 677 -1.94 -17.32 10.59
CA ILE A 677 -1.06 -18.00 9.60
C ILE A 677 0.39 -18.07 10.11
N ARG A 678 0.90 -16.98 10.68
CA ARG A 678 2.23 -16.98 11.32
C ARG A 678 2.30 -18.00 12.45
N TYR A 679 1.30 -18.03 13.33
CA TYR A 679 1.27 -18.97 14.45
C TYR A 679 1.22 -20.43 13.99
N ALA A 680 0.43 -20.75 12.96
CA ALA A 680 0.38 -22.09 12.38
C ALA A 680 1.76 -22.51 11.84
N ARG A 681 2.37 -21.67 11.00
CA ARG A 681 3.70 -21.92 10.41
C ARG A 681 4.82 -22.05 11.46
N ASP A 682 4.74 -21.27 12.54
CA ASP A 682 5.72 -21.33 13.64
C ASP A 682 5.44 -22.51 14.60
N SER A 683 4.28 -23.17 14.50
CA SER A 683 3.87 -24.32 15.33
C SER A 683 3.99 -25.68 14.64
N GLU A 684 4.26 -25.73 13.33
CA GLU A 684 4.63 -26.98 12.66
C GLU A 684 5.97 -27.48 13.22
N PRO A 685 6.02 -28.70 13.81
CA PRO A 685 7.27 -29.25 14.30
C PRO A 685 8.18 -29.56 13.10
N SER A 686 9.31 -28.86 13.00
CA SER A 686 10.33 -29.12 11.98
C SER A 686 10.62 -30.62 11.88
N GLU A 687 10.42 -31.20 10.69
CA GLU A 687 10.68 -32.62 10.47
C GLU A 687 12.09 -32.98 10.97
N VAL A 688 12.13 -33.91 11.92
CA VAL A 688 13.38 -34.42 12.47
C VAL A 688 14.12 -35.12 11.33
N GLY A 689 15.30 -34.59 10.99
CA GLY A 689 16.17 -35.14 9.95
C GLY A 689 16.45 -36.64 10.13
N PRO A 690 16.87 -37.33 9.06
CA PRO A 690 16.80 -38.79 8.96
C PRO A 690 17.45 -39.48 10.15
N ARG A 691 16.62 -40.16 10.96
CA ARG A 691 17.10 -40.99 12.06
C ARG A 691 18.00 -42.08 11.50
N HIS A 692 19.28 -42.06 11.89
CA HIS A 692 20.20 -43.16 11.65
C HIS A 692 19.55 -44.47 12.11
N ARG A 693 19.42 -45.44 11.19
CA ARG A 693 19.18 -46.83 11.57
C ARG A 693 20.40 -47.32 12.34
N LEU A 694 20.27 -47.45 13.65
CA LEU A 694 21.19 -48.27 14.43
C LEU A 694 20.97 -49.73 14.02
N ARG A 695 22.08 -50.43 13.72
CA ARG A 695 22.09 -51.89 13.62
C ARG A 695 21.89 -52.48 15.02
N VAL A 696 20.90 -53.36 15.15
CA VAL A 696 21.00 -54.61 15.91
C VAL A 696 20.41 -55.68 15.00
#